data_AF-A0A816T792-F1
#
_entry.id   AF-A0A816T792-F1
#
_cell.length_a   1.000
_cell.length_b   1.000
_cell.length_c   1.000
_cell.angle_alpha   90.00
_cell.angle_beta   90.00
_cell.angle_gamma   90.00
#
_symmetry.space_group_name_H-M   'P 1'
#
loop_
_entity.id
_entity.type
_entity.pdbx_description
1 polymer ?
#
loop_
_entity_poly.entity_id
_entity_poly.type
_entity_poly.pdbx_seq_one_letter_code
_entity_poly.pdbx_strand_id
1 'polypeptide(L)'
;MWLVRAGTIAILITAFLQIAAAKKRPHSIVKYHGAVATDDGRCSKIGMKVLRQGGNAIDASVAAALCLGVVSPASSGIGGGSFIVVKMAGGKEVAYDSRETAPLRATENMYGGNLDLKKRGALSVGVPGEVAGLFTAWKQHGKLPWKRLVSPAKKLADRGFKITKYLYMQMNTTRDHILADKGLSKLFVSNGELKKPGTLCRNPKLALTLRQIAKYGPKAFYNGTVGVNLVSDILKSGGIITLKDLQSYRVNVKEPLSNDILGYRLLGMPPPSSGGAAMVLILNILSQYGVPSGVSGSLGVHRLVESLKHAFAIRMNLGDPDFVDVTKVVSDMLSPQFAQDLKRKINDKKTFDPKYYGGRWNQIKDHGTSHLSIIDHERNCVSMTSTINAFFGALMLSPSTGIVLNNEMDDFSIPLKSFHDSDKPPPAPANFIRPGKRPLSSMTPTIVLKDGKVKAAVGASGGMYIIAGTTEVFLNHFLLNMDPLSSVVAPRIYHQLIPNSVKYENWTTAYNDHFEIPKGTRHVLEKKGHVLTPFAGGTISQFIVQESDGKLVANMYDGNQDLKKKGALSVAVPGEVAGLFTAWTQHGKLPWKKLVNPARKLAAKGFKISKYLYMQMNATSDDILADKGLSELFVSNGKLKKPGTIIRNPKLACTLKQIGKYGSKAFYNGTVGDYLVRDIQKSGGIITLKDLQSYKVKVKEPLSTDILGFRLLGMPPPSSGGPAMVLVLNILSQYGVPSGVSGPLGVHRLVEALKHAFAIRMNLGDPDFVDVTKVVSDMLSPEFAKDLKKKISDERTFKPKHYGAKWNELQDHGTSHLSIIDKDRNAVSMTNTVNYFFGALMLSPSTGIVLNNEMDDFSIPMKFVGDRNVPLPAPANFIRPGKRPLSSMAPTIVLKDGKVKASVGASGGIFIIAGTTEVFLNHFFLNMDPLSSVLAPRIYHQLIPNRVLYENWTTVYDDHFEIPKETRDVLEKKGHVLAPIAGGMISQFIVQESDGKLVAVSDPRKGGFPSGY
;
A
#
# COMPACT_ATOMS: atom_id res chain seq x y z
N MET A 1 -41.03 -14.58 18.67
CA MET A 1 -40.28 -13.98 17.54
C MET A 1 -39.36 -12.80 17.92
N TRP A 2 -39.24 -12.44 19.22
CA TRP A 2 -38.39 -11.33 19.69
C TRP A 2 -36.99 -11.77 20.20
N LEU A 3 -36.85 -13.00 20.70
CA LEU A 3 -35.58 -13.54 21.22
C LEU A 3 -34.55 -13.91 20.13
N VAL A 4 -34.96 -14.09 18.87
CA VAL A 4 -34.07 -14.44 17.75
C VAL A 4 -33.36 -13.21 17.16
N ARG A 5 -33.92 -12.01 17.34
CA ARG A 5 -33.32 -10.75 16.83
C ARG A 5 -32.20 -10.20 17.73
N ALA A 6 -32.28 -10.41 19.05
CA ALA A 6 -31.26 -9.94 20.00
C ALA A 6 -29.93 -10.73 19.88
N GLY A 7 -29.99 -12.05 19.67
CA GLY A 7 -28.80 -12.89 19.47
C GLY A 7 -28.04 -12.57 18.17
N THR A 8 -28.75 -12.13 17.13
CA THR A 8 -28.14 -11.80 15.82
C THR A 8 -27.41 -10.45 15.86
N ILE A 9 -27.88 -9.50 16.68
CA ILE A 9 -27.27 -8.17 16.87
C ILE A 9 -26.00 -8.27 17.73
N ALA A 10 -25.98 -9.11 18.76
CA ALA A 10 -24.79 -9.33 19.60
C ALA A 10 -23.63 -10.05 18.86
N ILE A 11 -23.94 -10.97 17.94
CA ILE A 11 -22.96 -11.67 17.09
C ILE A 11 -22.37 -10.73 16.02
N LEU A 12 -23.17 -9.79 15.50
CA LEU A 12 -22.70 -8.77 14.54
C LEU A 12 -21.82 -7.71 15.20
N ILE A 13 -22.10 -7.32 16.45
CA ILE A 13 -21.29 -6.35 17.22
C ILE A 13 -19.93 -6.92 17.63
N THR A 14 -19.85 -8.20 17.98
CA THR A 14 -18.59 -8.89 18.33
C THR A 14 -17.69 -9.13 17.11
N ALA A 15 -18.27 -9.44 15.94
CA ALA A 15 -17.54 -9.52 14.67
C ALA A 15 -17.01 -8.14 14.18
N PHE A 16 -17.76 -7.05 14.43
CA PHE A 16 -17.33 -5.68 14.11
C PHE A 16 -16.20 -5.17 15.03
N LEU A 17 -16.20 -5.58 16.31
CA LEU A 17 -15.17 -5.20 17.28
C LEU A 17 -13.82 -5.90 17.06
N GLN A 18 -13.82 -7.14 16.53
CA GLN A 18 -12.57 -7.86 16.20
C GLN A 18 -11.87 -7.28 14.95
N ILE A 19 -12.62 -6.82 13.95
CA ILE A 19 -12.03 -6.17 12.74
C ILE A 19 -11.46 -4.78 13.08
N ALA A 20 -12.02 -4.09 14.08
CA ALA A 20 -11.52 -2.80 14.55
C ALA A 20 -10.15 -2.90 15.27
N ALA A 21 -9.82 -4.04 15.88
CA ALA A 21 -8.54 -4.26 16.56
C ALA A 21 -7.38 -4.57 15.60
N ALA A 22 -7.65 -5.20 14.45
CA ALA A 22 -6.68 -5.48 13.39
C ALA A 22 -6.17 -4.21 12.67
N LYS A 23 -6.87 -3.06 12.79
CA LYS A 23 -6.58 -1.79 12.09
C LYS A 23 -5.30 -1.07 12.53
N LYS A 24 -4.57 -1.53 13.55
CA LYS A 24 -3.36 -0.84 14.07
C LYS A 24 -2.03 -1.34 13.48
N ARG A 25 -2.02 -2.23 12.48
CA ARG A 25 -0.78 -2.81 11.93
C ARG A 25 -0.73 -2.75 10.41
N PRO A 26 0.41 -2.35 9.82
CA PRO A 26 0.56 -2.34 8.37
C PRO A 26 0.76 -3.78 7.88
N HIS A 27 -0.34 -4.44 7.51
CA HIS A 27 -0.34 -5.81 6.99
C HIS A 27 -0.05 -5.87 5.46
N SER A 28 0.21 -4.74 4.79
CA SER A 28 0.29 -4.60 3.31
C SER A 28 1.10 -3.34 2.88
N ILE A 29 1.88 -3.36 1.77
CA ILE A 29 2.76 -2.24 1.28
C ILE A 29 2.93 -2.11 -0.28
N VAL A 30 2.60 -0.97 -0.98
CA VAL A 30 2.93 -0.70 -2.44
C VAL A 30 4.34 -0.21 -2.37
N LYS A 31 5.22 -0.77 -3.20
CA LYS A 31 6.46 -0.11 -3.57
C LYS A 31 6.72 -0.25 -5.07
N TYR A 32 7.35 0.75 -5.68
CA TYR A 32 7.72 0.70 -7.11
C TYR A 32 9.06 0.00 -7.32
N HIS A 33 9.99 0.15 -6.38
CA HIS A 33 11.39 -0.24 -6.53
C HIS A 33 11.74 -1.54 -5.77
N GLY A 34 10.76 -2.26 -5.26
CA GLY A 34 11.00 -3.52 -4.55
C GLY A 34 10.36 -3.58 -3.18
N ALA A 35 10.12 -4.80 -2.73
CA ALA A 35 9.41 -5.14 -1.52
C ALA A 35 10.07 -6.34 -0.85
N VAL A 36 9.98 -6.39 0.47
CA VAL A 36 10.48 -7.47 1.32
C VAL A 36 9.36 -7.84 2.29
N ALA A 37 8.94 -9.10 2.25
CA ALA A 37 7.98 -9.68 3.17
C ALA A 37 8.64 -10.84 3.93
N THR A 38 8.57 -10.82 5.26
CA THR A 38 9.16 -11.83 6.16
C THR A 38 8.20 -12.07 7.33
N ASP A 39 8.35 -13.18 8.06
CA ASP A 39 7.59 -13.48 9.28
C ASP A 39 7.73 -12.41 10.39
N ASP A 40 8.81 -11.62 10.40
CA ASP A 40 9.06 -10.57 11.41
C ASP A 40 9.35 -9.20 10.77
N GLY A 41 8.53 -8.20 11.08
CA GLY A 41 8.66 -6.86 10.50
C GLY A 41 10.02 -6.16 10.71
N ARG A 42 10.81 -6.56 11.72
CA ARG A 42 12.20 -6.07 11.90
C ARG A 42 13.11 -6.57 10.79
N CYS A 43 12.93 -7.83 10.37
CA CYS A 43 13.71 -8.45 9.30
C CYS A 43 13.29 -7.92 7.93
N SER A 44 11.99 -7.65 7.71
CA SER A 44 11.54 -6.90 6.52
C SER A 44 12.22 -5.54 6.42
N LYS A 45 12.32 -4.78 7.53
CA LYS A 45 13.01 -3.49 7.58
C LYS A 45 14.51 -3.61 7.29
N ILE A 46 15.17 -4.67 7.76
CA ILE A 46 16.59 -4.93 7.48
C ILE A 46 16.79 -5.23 5.99
N GLY A 47 15.99 -6.12 5.40
CA GLY A 47 16.04 -6.42 3.97
C GLY A 47 15.79 -5.17 3.12
N MET A 48 14.77 -4.38 3.44
CA MET A 48 14.50 -3.11 2.73
C MET A 48 15.66 -2.10 2.85
N LYS A 49 16.34 -2.06 4.01
CA LYS A 49 17.52 -1.20 4.17
C LYS A 49 18.67 -1.65 3.27
N VAL A 50 18.82 -2.95 3.04
CA VAL A 50 19.81 -3.51 2.11
C VAL A 50 19.47 -3.12 0.66
N LEU A 51 18.21 -3.26 0.24
CA LEU A 51 17.78 -2.81 -1.10
C LEU A 51 18.04 -1.31 -1.31
N ARG A 52 17.70 -0.47 -0.32
CA ARG A 52 17.95 0.98 -0.36
C ARG A 52 19.43 1.37 -0.41
N GLN A 53 20.33 0.45 -0.08
CA GLN A 53 21.78 0.66 -0.15
C GLN A 53 22.39 0.21 -1.48
N GLY A 54 21.56 -0.12 -2.47
CA GLY A 54 22.01 -0.62 -3.78
C GLY A 54 22.21 -2.13 -3.82
N GLY A 55 21.83 -2.86 -2.77
CA GLY A 55 21.79 -4.32 -2.81
C GLY A 55 20.61 -4.83 -3.64
N ASN A 56 20.72 -6.07 -4.11
CA ASN A 56 19.65 -6.75 -4.84
C ASN A 56 18.82 -7.68 -3.93
N ALA A 57 17.86 -8.40 -4.52
CA ALA A 57 16.98 -9.32 -3.80
C ALA A 57 17.76 -10.41 -3.03
N ILE A 58 18.92 -10.84 -3.53
CA ILE A 58 19.78 -11.86 -2.90
C ILE A 58 20.52 -11.25 -1.70
N ASP A 59 21.07 -10.05 -1.83
CA ASP A 59 21.69 -9.35 -0.69
C ASP A 59 20.68 -9.17 0.45
N ALA A 60 19.45 -8.77 0.09
CA ALA A 60 18.37 -8.53 1.04
C ALA A 60 17.89 -9.84 1.69
N SER A 61 17.84 -10.94 0.96
CA SER A 61 17.43 -12.24 1.52
C SER A 61 18.44 -12.76 2.54
N VAL A 62 19.75 -12.63 2.30
CA VAL A 62 20.79 -12.98 3.27
C VAL A 62 20.64 -12.21 4.58
N ALA A 63 20.48 -10.88 4.50
CA ALA A 63 20.36 -10.07 5.69
C ALA A 63 19.03 -10.32 6.44
N ALA A 64 17.95 -10.59 5.72
CA ALA A 64 16.64 -10.90 6.28
C ALA A 64 16.62 -12.29 6.95
N ALA A 65 17.15 -13.33 6.30
CA ALA A 65 17.25 -14.68 6.83
C ALA A 65 18.09 -14.74 8.11
N LEU A 66 19.28 -14.11 8.11
CA LEU A 66 20.13 -14.03 9.31
C LEU A 66 19.44 -13.23 10.44
N CYS A 67 18.62 -12.24 10.11
CA CYS A 67 17.80 -11.55 11.10
C CYS A 67 16.74 -12.48 11.70
N LEU A 68 16.01 -13.23 10.88
CA LEU A 68 14.99 -14.19 11.31
C LEU A 68 15.60 -15.23 12.24
N GLY A 69 16.78 -15.77 11.92
CA GLY A 69 17.51 -16.69 12.77
C GLY A 69 17.91 -16.15 14.15
N VAL A 70 17.93 -14.82 14.33
CA VAL A 70 18.18 -14.18 15.63
C VAL A 70 16.88 -13.91 16.38
N VAL A 71 15.85 -13.37 15.69
CA VAL A 71 14.64 -12.84 16.35
C VAL A 71 13.47 -13.82 16.39
N SER A 72 13.51 -14.86 15.55
CA SER A 72 12.58 -15.99 15.48
C SER A 72 13.33 -17.32 15.66
N PRO A 73 14.19 -17.48 16.69
CA PRO A 73 15.07 -18.64 16.84
C PRO A 73 14.32 -19.95 17.14
N ALA A 74 13.01 -19.88 17.39
CA ALA A 74 12.14 -21.05 17.51
C ALA A 74 11.81 -21.69 16.15
N SER A 75 12.12 -21.05 15.02
CA SER A 75 11.60 -21.49 13.71
C SER A 75 12.64 -21.54 12.60
N SER A 76 13.71 -20.77 12.68
CA SER A 76 14.76 -20.74 11.66
C SER A 76 16.09 -20.29 12.26
N GLY A 77 17.17 -20.46 11.52
CA GLY A 77 18.48 -19.91 11.83
C GLY A 77 19.65 -20.83 11.46
N ILE A 78 20.87 -20.33 11.67
CA ILE A 78 22.11 -20.91 11.14
C ILE A 78 22.45 -22.32 11.65
N GLY A 79 21.67 -22.84 12.60
CA GLY A 79 21.72 -24.23 13.06
C GLY A 79 20.85 -25.17 12.24
N GLY A 80 20.16 -24.70 11.20
CA GLY A 80 19.36 -25.51 10.29
C GLY A 80 19.70 -25.28 8.81
N GLY A 81 18.67 -25.25 7.96
CA GLY A 81 18.79 -25.27 6.50
C GLY A 81 17.72 -24.45 5.80
N SER A 82 17.88 -24.29 4.48
CA SER A 82 16.93 -23.51 3.69
C SER A 82 16.82 -23.95 2.23
N PHE A 83 15.69 -23.61 1.62
CA PHE A 83 15.46 -23.67 0.19
C PHE A 83 15.28 -22.26 -0.38
N ILE A 84 16.06 -21.90 -1.39
CA ILE A 84 16.03 -20.58 -2.03
C ILE A 84 15.72 -20.76 -3.51
N VAL A 85 14.59 -20.24 -3.97
CA VAL A 85 14.24 -20.16 -5.40
C VAL A 85 14.47 -18.73 -5.87
N VAL A 86 15.22 -18.57 -6.96
CA VAL A 86 15.67 -17.28 -7.48
C VAL A 86 15.29 -17.14 -8.95
N LYS A 87 14.71 -15.99 -9.30
CA LYS A 87 14.56 -15.51 -10.68
C LYS A 87 15.31 -14.19 -10.82
N MET A 88 16.39 -14.19 -11.59
CA MET A 88 17.12 -12.97 -11.92
C MET A 88 16.44 -12.26 -13.10
N ALA A 89 16.56 -10.93 -13.11
CA ALA A 89 16.08 -10.07 -14.18
C ALA A 89 16.71 -10.42 -15.54
N GLY A 90 18.00 -10.78 -15.53
CA GLY A 90 18.76 -11.22 -16.71
C GLY A 90 18.44 -12.64 -17.20
N GLY A 91 17.27 -13.19 -16.86
CA GLY A 91 16.84 -14.49 -17.37
C GLY A 91 17.14 -15.68 -16.45
N LYS A 92 18.26 -15.67 -15.73
CA LYS A 92 18.72 -16.82 -14.92
C LYS A 92 17.74 -17.24 -13.82
N GLU A 93 17.52 -18.55 -13.71
CA GLU A 93 16.62 -19.21 -12.75
C GLU A 93 17.41 -20.26 -11.98
N VAL A 94 17.38 -20.22 -10.65
CA VAL A 94 18.22 -21.08 -9.81
C VAL A 94 17.49 -21.48 -8.54
N ALA A 95 17.65 -22.74 -8.16
CA ALA A 95 17.26 -23.29 -6.87
C ALA A 95 18.51 -23.65 -6.06
N TYR A 96 18.63 -23.12 -4.85
CA TYR A 96 19.68 -23.47 -3.88
C TYR A 96 19.08 -24.36 -2.80
N ASP A 97 19.50 -25.62 -2.79
CA ASP A 97 19.21 -26.60 -1.77
C ASP A 97 20.33 -26.59 -0.73
N SER A 98 20.03 -25.95 0.40
CA SER A 98 20.86 -25.94 1.61
C SER A 98 20.18 -26.69 2.75
N ARG A 99 19.43 -27.75 2.41
CA ARG A 99 18.85 -28.68 3.36
C ARG A 99 19.95 -29.41 4.13
N GLU A 100 19.65 -29.74 5.38
CA GLU A 100 20.52 -30.52 6.24
C GLU A 100 20.75 -31.92 5.67
N THR A 101 21.90 -32.50 6.00
CA THR A 101 22.22 -33.89 5.65
C THR A 101 22.31 -34.75 6.90
N ALA A 102 21.98 -36.04 6.77
CA ALA A 102 22.24 -37.01 7.81
C ALA A 102 23.76 -37.09 8.07
N PRO A 103 24.20 -37.10 9.35
CA PRO A 103 25.61 -37.27 9.68
C PRO A 103 26.16 -38.55 9.04
N LEU A 104 27.45 -38.58 8.70
CA LEU A 104 28.12 -39.73 8.09
C LEU A 104 28.06 -40.99 8.96
N ARG A 105 27.89 -40.83 10.28
CA ARG A 105 27.70 -41.91 11.25
C ARG A 105 26.24 -42.37 11.39
N ALA A 106 25.28 -41.73 10.72
CA ALA A 106 23.88 -42.09 10.80
C ALA A 106 23.63 -43.43 10.09
N THR A 107 22.77 -44.27 10.66
CA THR A 107 22.37 -45.54 10.05
C THR A 107 20.85 -45.60 9.96
N GLU A 108 20.32 -46.42 9.05
CA GLU A 108 18.87 -46.59 8.88
C GLU A 108 18.16 -46.94 10.20
N ASN A 109 18.80 -47.77 11.03
CA ASN A 109 18.24 -48.32 12.24
C ASN A 109 18.71 -47.62 13.53
N MET A 110 19.39 -46.48 13.45
CA MET A 110 20.04 -45.83 14.61
C MET A 110 19.08 -45.46 15.76
N TYR A 111 17.78 -45.36 15.48
CA TYR A 111 16.75 -45.05 16.47
C TYR A 111 16.02 -46.28 17.03
N GLY A 112 16.26 -47.48 16.47
CA GLY A 112 15.65 -48.72 16.96
C GLY A 112 14.11 -48.70 17.03
N GLY A 113 13.45 -47.93 16.16
CA GLY A 113 12.00 -47.70 16.16
C GLY A 113 11.49 -46.65 17.15
N ASN A 114 12.35 -46.01 17.95
CA ASN A 114 11.96 -44.96 18.88
C ASN A 114 11.85 -43.60 18.17
N LEU A 115 10.60 -43.16 17.96
CA LEU A 115 10.30 -41.90 17.28
C LEU A 115 10.73 -40.65 18.05
N ASP A 116 10.97 -40.70 19.36
CA ASP A 116 11.32 -39.51 20.12
C ASP A 116 12.79 -39.12 19.98
N LEU A 117 13.68 -40.11 19.76
CA LEU A 117 15.11 -39.87 19.52
C LEU A 117 15.41 -39.09 18.23
N LYS A 118 14.51 -39.19 17.24
CA LYS A 118 14.59 -38.39 16.01
C LYS A 118 13.87 -37.03 16.11
N LYS A 119 13.01 -36.81 17.11
CA LYS A 119 12.33 -35.53 17.33
C LYS A 119 13.14 -34.57 18.19
N ARG A 120 13.89 -35.07 19.18
CA ARG A 120 14.49 -34.23 20.23
C ARG A 120 15.88 -34.73 20.61
N GLY A 121 16.70 -33.83 21.16
CA GLY A 121 18.04 -34.15 21.66
C GLY A 121 19.10 -34.24 20.56
N ALA A 122 20.35 -34.48 20.95
CA ALA A 122 21.49 -34.32 20.03
C ALA A 122 21.52 -35.33 18.87
N LEU A 123 20.82 -36.47 18.99
CA LEU A 123 20.70 -37.46 17.93
C LEU A 123 19.69 -37.07 16.83
N SER A 124 18.83 -36.09 17.05
CA SER A 124 17.90 -35.60 16.02
C SER A 124 18.52 -34.55 15.09
N VAL A 125 19.75 -34.11 15.38
CA VAL A 125 20.40 -33.01 14.68
C VAL A 125 20.98 -33.49 13.34
N GLY A 126 20.55 -32.86 12.25
CA GLY A 126 21.17 -32.94 10.93
C GLY A 126 22.30 -31.91 10.76
N VAL A 127 23.18 -32.12 9.79
CA VAL A 127 24.33 -31.24 9.51
C VAL A 127 23.81 -29.88 8.99
N PRO A 128 24.05 -28.75 9.68
CA PRO A 128 23.48 -27.45 9.31
C PRO A 128 23.98 -26.90 7.96
N GLY A 129 23.05 -26.45 7.12
CA GLY A 129 23.32 -26.01 5.75
C GLY A 129 23.16 -24.53 5.45
N GLU A 130 22.42 -23.78 6.28
CA GLU A 130 21.95 -22.44 5.93
C GLU A 130 23.09 -21.45 5.62
N VAL A 131 24.18 -21.47 6.40
CA VAL A 131 25.32 -20.55 6.18
C VAL A 131 25.97 -20.77 4.82
N ALA A 132 26.15 -22.03 4.42
CA ALA A 132 26.70 -22.37 3.11
C ALA A 132 25.73 -21.96 1.98
N GLY A 133 24.43 -22.19 2.16
CA GLY A 133 23.38 -21.79 1.20
C GLY A 133 23.36 -20.30 0.94
N LEU A 134 23.23 -19.51 2.00
CA LEU A 134 23.21 -18.05 1.94
C LEU A 134 24.49 -17.49 1.31
N PHE A 135 25.66 -18.02 1.69
CA PHE A 135 26.93 -17.58 1.13
C PHE A 135 27.09 -17.95 -0.35
N THR A 136 26.61 -19.13 -0.76
CA THR A 136 26.70 -19.59 -2.15
C THR A 136 25.82 -18.72 -3.05
N ALA A 137 24.57 -18.46 -2.67
CA ALA A 137 23.68 -17.56 -3.41
C ALA A 137 24.25 -16.14 -3.49
N TRP A 138 24.75 -15.60 -2.37
CA TRP A 138 25.39 -14.30 -2.33
C TRP A 138 26.66 -14.23 -3.20
N LYS A 139 27.51 -15.25 -3.16
CA LYS A 139 28.74 -15.26 -3.96
C LYS A 139 28.46 -15.26 -5.46
N GLN A 140 27.36 -15.91 -5.89
CA GLN A 140 26.98 -15.97 -7.30
C GLN A 140 26.26 -14.70 -7.78
N HIS A 141 25.46 -14.06 -6.93
CA HIS A 141 24.52 -13.01 -7.36
C HIS A 141 24.48 -11.75 -6.50
N GLY A 142 25.10 -11.72 -5.33
CA GLY A 142 25.09 -10.57 -4.42
C GLY A 142 25.91 -9.38 -4.94
N LYS A 143 25.50 -8.16 -4.57
CA LYS A 143 26.17 -6.90 -4.93
C LYS A 143 26.90 -6.27 -3.75
N LEU A 144 26.42 -6.46 -2.52
CA LEU A 144 26.99 -5.81 -1.34
C LEU A 144 27.98 -6.71 -0.59
N PRO A 145 28.96 -6.17 0.14
CA PRO A 145 29.93 -6.99 0.87
C PRO A 145 29.27 -7.91 1.92
N TRP A 146 29.65 -9.20 1.96
CA TRP A 146 29.11 -10.20 2.90
C TRP A 146 29.05 -9.69 4.36
N LYS A 147 30.16 -9.12 4.85
CA LYS A 147 30.26 -8.57 6.21
C LYS A 147 29.16 -7.53 6.50
N ARG A 148 28.76 -6.73 5.51
CA ARG A 148 27.69 -5.73 5.63
C ARG A 148 26.33 -6.39 5.83
N LEU A 149 26.09 -7.54 5.19
CA LEU A 149 24.83 -8.29 5.25
C LEU A 149 24.66 -9.06 6.58
N VAL A 150 25.76 -9.59 7.14
CA VAL A 150 25.75 -10.29 8.45
C VAL A 150 25.66 -9.33 9.64
N SER A 151 26.20 -8.12 9.50
CA SER A 151 26.32 -7.14 10.60
C SER A 151 25.01 -6.79 11.34
N PRO A 152 23.84 -6.62 10.69
CA PRO A 152 22.58 -6.36 11.38
C PRO A 152 22.18 -7.49 12.34
N ALA A 153 22.26 -8.74 11.91
CA ALA A 153 21.96 -9.91 12.74
C ALA A 153 22.92 -10.00 13.93
N LYS A 154 24.23 -9.78 13.70
CA LYS A 154 25.23 -9.70 14.78
C LYS A 154 24.83 -8.66 15.82
N LYS A 155 24.43 -7.46 15.39
CA LYS A 155 24.03 -6.36 16.29
C LYS A 155 22.77 -6.70 17.08
N LEU A 156 21.80 -7.38 16.46
CA LEU A 156 20.58 -7.83 17.13
C LEU A 156 20.89 -8.89 18.20
N ALA A 157 21.76 -9.86 17.91
CA ALA A 157 22.17 -10.87 18.88
C ALA A 157 22.92 -10.26 20.08
N ASP A 158 23.76 -9.25 19.82
CA ASP A 158 24.62 -8.57 20.80
C ASP A 158 23.85 -7.60 21.71
N ARG A 159 23.13 -6.65 21.10
CA ARG A 159 22.37 -5.62 21.83
C ARG A 159 21.03 -6.14 22.35
N GLY A 160 20.52 -7.20 21.73
CA GLY A 160 19.28 -7.86 22.04
C GLY A 160 18.09 -7.37 21.23
N PHE A 161 17.02 -8.14 21.32
CA PHE A 161 15.73 -7.86 20.70
C PHE A 161 14.60 -8.10 21.70
N LYS A 162 13.48 -7.40 21.55
CA LYS A 162 12.30 -7.65 22.39
C LYS A 162 11.59 -8.92 21.94
N ILE A 163 11.26 -9.80 22.89
CA ILE A 163 10.46 -11.01 22.66
C ILE A 163 9.08 -10.61 22.16
N THR A 164 8.64 -11.20 21.05
CA THR A 164 7.31 -10.96 20.48
C THR A 164 6.27 -11.86 21.13
N LYS A 165 4.98 -11.51 20.99
CA LYS A 165 3.90 -12.38 21.49
C LYS A 165 3.90 -13.74 20.79
N TYR A 166 4.24 -13.77 19.49
CA TYR A 166 4.34 -15.00 18.73
C TYR A 166 5.50 -15.89 19.18
N LEU A 167 6.71 -15.33 19.36
CA LEU A 167 7.83 -16.09 19.92
C LEU A 167 7.51 -16.62 21.32
N TYR A 168 6.87 -15.81 22.16
CA TYR A 168 6.46 -16.24 23.50
C TYR A 168 5.43 -17.38 23.46
N MET A 169 4.49 -17.38 22.52
CA MET A 169 3.57 -18.51 22.32
C MET A 169 4.34 -19.80 22.03
N GLN A 170 5.35 -19.76 21.13
CA GLN A 170 6.20 -20.91 20.82
C GLN A 170 7.04 -21.35 22.03
N MET A 171 7.57 -20.39 22.79
CA MET A 171 8.27 -20.64 24.06
C MET A 171 7.36 -21.34 25.06
N ASN A 172 6.11 -20.90 25.18
CA ASN A 172 5.16 -21.49 26.10
C ASN A 172 4.77 -22.92 25.70
N THR A 173 4.61 -23.19 24.40
CA THR A 173 4.38 -24.55 23.87
C THR A 173 5.54 -25.50 24.19
N THR A 174 6.75 -24.98 24.37
CA THR A 174 7.98 -25.77 24.62
C THR A 174 8.59 -25.47 26.00
N ARG A 175 7.78 -24.96 26.94
CA ARG A 175 8.22 -24.40 28.22
C ARG A 175 9.14 -25.35 29.00
N ASP A 176 8.69 -26.57 29.24
CA ASP A 176 9.40 -27.52 30.11
C ASP A 176 10.78 -27.88 29.52
N HIS A 177 10.88 -27.94 28.19
CA HIS A 177 12.14 -28.20 27.50
C HIS A 177 13.08 -27.00 27.51
N ILE A 178 12.55 -25.78 27.38
CA ILE A 178 13.35 -24.55 27.55
C ILE A 178 13.92 -24.47 28.97
N LEU A 179 13.14 -24.84 29.99
CA LEU A 179 13.59 -24.86 31.38
C LEU A 179 14.67 -25.93 31.62
N ALA A 180 14.54 -27.09 30.99
CA ALA A 180 15.46 -28.22 31.12
C ALA A 180 16.82 -28.00 30.42
N ASP A 181 16.84 -27.33 29.26
CA ASP A 181 18.10 -27.07 28.55
C ASP A 181 18.84 -25.87 29.14
N LYS A 182 20.10 -26.07 29.57
CA LYS A 182 20.92 -25.01 30.19
C LYS A 182 21.14 -23.81 29.27
N GLY A 183 21.26 -24.05 27.95
CA GLY A 183 21.50 -23.00 26.96
C GLY A 183 20.26 -22.12 26.72
N LEU A 184 19.12 -22.76 26.42
CA LEU A 184 17.83 -22.13 26.23
C LEU A 184 17.34 -21.44 27.51
N SER A 185 17.47 -22.09 28.66
CA SER A 185 17.10 -21.53 29.96
C SER A 185 17.85 -20.24 30.24
N LYS A 186 19.18 -20.21 30.05
CA LYS A 186 19.99 -18.99 30.19
C LYS A 186 19.53 -17.84 29.29
N LEU A 187 18.99 -18.15 28.11
CA LEU A 187 18.53 -17.16 27.14
C LEU A 187 17.10 -16.67 27.42
N PHE A 188 16.19 -17.58 27.74
CA PHE A 188 14.74 -17.36 27.73
C PHE A 188 14.08 -17.39 29.10
N VAL A 189 14.78 -17.76 30.17
CA VAL A 189 14.24 -17.88 31.53
C VAL A 189 14.82 -16.77 32.42
N SER A 190 14.01 -16.29 33.36
CA SER A 190 14.39 -15.36 34.41
C SER A 190 13.60 -15.72 35.66
N ASN A 191 14.27 -15.94 36.80
CA ASN A 191 13.64 -16.33 38.07
C ASN A 191 12.75 -17.58 37.94
N GLY A 192 13.21 -18.60 37.21
CA GLY A 192 12.44 -19.85 36.98
C GLY A 192 11.30 -19.73 35.98
N GLU A 193 11.02 -18.54 35.44
CA GLU A 193 9.90 -18.29 34.54
C GLU A 193 10.35 -17.86 33.14
N LEU A 194 9.55 -18.19 32.12
CA LEU A 194 9.79 -17.70 30.75
C LEU A 194 9.72 -16.17 30.70
N LYS A 195 10.69 -15.54 30.02
CA LYS A 195 10.69 -14.11 29.76
C LYS A 195 9.46 -13.71 28.95
N LYS A 196 8.68 -12.78 29.50
CA LYS A 196 7.41 -12.31 28.92
C LYS A 196 7.60 -11.47 27.64
N PRO A 197 6.57 -11.33 26.78
CA PRO A 197 6.63 -10.43 25.63
C PRO A 197 7.06 -9.01 26.00
N GLY A 198 7.87 -8.37 25.15
CA GLY A 198 8.45 -7.05 25.39
C GLY A 198 9.78 -7.05 26.15
N THR A 199 10.12 -8.15 26.84
CA THR A 199 11.40 -8.32 27.54
C THR A 199 12.56 -8.40 26.54
N LEU A 200 13.70 -7.81 26.90
CA LEU A 200 14.91 -7.84 26.07
C LEU A 200 15.61 -9.20 26.19
N CYS A 201 15.83 -9.86 25.06
CA CYS A 201 16.58 -11.10 24.94
C CYS A 201 17.91 -10.85 24.20
N ARG A 202 19.03 -11.33 24.75
CA ARG A 202 20.40 -11.14 24.21
C ARG A 202 21.10 -12.49 24.09
N ASN A 203 21.69 -12.76 22.93
CA ASN A 203 22.49 -13.95 22.69
C ASN A 203 23.93 -13.55 22.31
N PRO A 204 24.78 -13.19 23.29
CA PRO A 204 26.13 -12.71 23.03
C PRO A 204 27.03 -13.80 22.39
N LYS A 205 26.77 -15.08 22.66
CA LYS A 205 27.50 -16.18 22.02
C LYS A 205 27.21 -16.24 20.52
N LEU A 206 25.94 -16.14 20.13
CA LEU A 206 25.56 -16.03 18.71
C LEU A 206 26.13 -14.77 18.05
N ALA A 207 26.22 -13.66 18.78
CA ALA A 207 26.86 -12.44 18.26
C ALA A 207 28.35 -12.64 17.95
N LEU A 208 29.08 -13.41 18.77
CA LEU A 208 30.47 -13.78 18.51
C LEU A 208 30.56 -14.72 17.30
N THR A 209 29.67 -15.70 17.20
CA THR A 209 29.57 -16.59 16.04
C THR A 209 29.33 -15.81 14.75
N LEU A 210 28.34 -14.93 14.72
CA LEU A 210 28.03 -14.07 13.57
C LEU A 210 29.17 -13.10 13.26
N ARG A 211 29.96 -12.67 14.25
CA ARG A 211 31.17 -11.88 14.02
C ARG A 211 32.23 -12.69 13.27
N GLN A 212 32.44 -13.96 13.63
CA GLN A 212 33.38 -14.83 12.92
C GLN A 212 32.90 -15.13 11.50
N ILE A 213 31.62 -15.44 11.32
CA ILE A 213 30.99 -15.65 10.00
C ILE A 213 31.09 -14.39 9.14
N ALA A 214 30.90 -13.20 9.71
CA ALA A 214 31.04 -11.94 8.98
C ALA A 214 32.49 -11.67 8.53
N LYS A 215 33.49 -12.16 9.28
CA LYS A 215 34.92 -11.95 9.00
C LYS A 215 35.48 -12.99 8.02
N TYR A 216 35.17 -14.27 8.22
CA TYR A 216 35.79 -15.37 7.51
C TYR A 216 34.84 -16.13 6.58
N GLY A 217 33.58 -15.68 6.48
CA GLY A 217 32.56 -16.36 5.68
C GLY A 217 32.25 -17.77 6.22
N PRO A 218 31.86 -18.73 5.36
CA PRO A 218 31.52 -20.08 5.78
C PRO A 218 32.70 -20.84 6.39
N LYS A 219 33.96 -20.45 6.08
CA LYS A 219 35.15 -21.09 6.67
C LYS A 219 35.14 -21.05 8.20
N ALA A 220 34.56 -20.01 8.82
CA ALA A 220 34.42 -19.95 10.28
C ALA A 220 33.62 -21.12 10.84
N PHE A 221 32.56 -21.54 10.12
CA PHE A 221 31.60 -22.55 10.54
C PHE A 221 32.02 -23.96 10.13
N TYR A 222 32.47 -24.15 8.88
CA TYR A 222 32.72 -25.49 8.34
C TYR A 222 34.17 -25.97 8.47
N ASN A 223 35.13 -25.05 8.65
CA ASN A 223 36.56 -25.36 8.77
C ASN A 223 37.25 -24.59 9.91
N GLY A 224 36.47 -24.02 10.83
CA GLY A 224 36.94 -23.06 11.82
C GLY A 224 36.45 -23.34 13.22
N THR A 225 36.83 -22.47 14.14
CA THR A 225 36.58 -22.65 15.59
C THR A 225 35.10 -22.67 15.97
N VAL A 226 34.21 -22.04 15.18
CA VAL A 226 32.76 -22.14 15.42
C VAL A 226 32.30 -23.59 15.23
N GLY A 227 32.72 -24.25 14.14
CA GLY A 227 32.39 -25.64 13.86
C GLY A 227 32.97 -26.61 14.89
N VAL A 228 34.24 -26.41 15.29
CA VAL A 228 34.89 -27.22 16.34
C VAL A 228 34.11 -27.15 17.65
N ASN A 229 33.72 -25.96 18.07
CA ASN A 229 32.96 -25.77 19.31
C ASN A 229 31.54 -26.34 19.21
N LEU A 230 30.88 -26.15 18.08
CA LEU A 230 29.53 -26.70 17.82
C LEU A 230 29.54 -28.23 17.90
N VAL A 231 30.47 -28.87 17.19
CA VAL A 231 30.64 -30.33 17.19
C VAL A 231 30.96 -30.84 18.59
N SER A 232 31.85 -30.16 19.33
CA SER A 232 32.17 -30.55 20.71
C SER A 232 30.92 -30.53 21.61
N ASP A 233 30.09 -29.49 21.53
CA ASP A 233 28.85 -29.40 22.31
C ASP A 233 27.84 -30.49 21.93
N ILE A 234 27.71 -30.80 20.63
CA ILE A 234 26.81 -31.85 20.12
C ILE A 234 27.25 -33.23 20.61
N LEU A 235 28.55 -33.56 20.47
CA LEU A 235 29.11 -34.85 20.90
C LEU A 235 28.98 -35.04 22.43
N LYS A 236 29.27 -34.00 23.22
CA LYS A 236 29.09 -34.01 24.69
C LYS A 236 27.64 -34.28 25.09
N SER A 237 26.69 -33.94 24.22
CA SER A 237 25.26 -34.14 24.46
C SER A 237 24.73 -35.45 23.85
N GLY A 238 25.62 -36.33 23.39
CA GLY A 238 25.27 -37.65 22.83
C GLY A 238 24.94 -37.65 21.34
N GLY A 239 25.21 -36.55 20.61
CA GLY A 239 25.01 -36.50 19.17
C GLY A 239 26.13 -37.18 18.38
N ILE A 240 25.94 -37.32 17.07
CA ILE A 240 26.88 -38.07 16.19
C ILE A 240 27.52 -37.23 15.08
N ILE A 241 27.24 -35.93 15.03
CA ILE A 241 27.89 -35.01 14.08
C ILE A 241 29.36 -34.86 14.43
N THR A 242 30.22 -34.94 13.41
CA THR A 242 31.67 -34.81 13.46
C THR A 242 32.14 -33.59 12.68
N LEU A 243 33.42 -33.23 12.82
CA LEU A 243 34.03 -32.18 11.98
C LEU A 243 34.05 -32.57 10.51
N LYS A 244 34.20 -33.86 10.19
CA LYS A 244 34.20 -34.35 8.81
C LYS A 244 32.85 -34.05 8.14
N ASP A 245 31.75 -34.21 8.88
CA ASP A 245 30.40 -33.91 8.40
C ASP A 245 30.26 -32.44 7.96
N LEU A 246 30.71 -31.50 8.82
CA LEU A 246 30.71 -30.08 8.47
C LEU A 246 31.60 -29.80 7.26
N GLN A 247 32.80 -30.38 7.21
CA GLN A 247 33.74 -30.17 6.10
C GLN A 247 33.27 -30.77 4.77
N SER A 248 32.51 -31.86 4.80
CA SER A 248 31.96 -32.51 3.61
C SER A 248 30.67 -31.90 3.10
N TYR A 249 29.98 -31.07 3.91
CA TYR A 249 28.70 -30.47 3.51
C TYR A 249 28.83 -29.63 2.23
N ARG A 250 27.89 -29.81 1.29
CA ARG A 250 27.80 -29.05 0.04
C ARG A 250 26.35 -28.62 -0.22
N VAL A 251 26.20 -27.40 -0.74
CA VAL A 251 24.93 -26.87 -1.26
C VAL A 251 24.69 -27.46 -2.63
N ASN A 252 23.49 -27.98 -2.87
CA ASN A 252 23.08 -28.41 -4.19
C ASN A 252 22.50 -27.21 -4.95
N VAL A 253 23.07 -26.85 -6.10
CA VAL A 253 22.58 -25.78 -6.97
C VAL A 253 21.94 -26.42 -8.19
N LYS A 254 20.63 -26.23 -8.36
CA LYS A 254 19.81 -26.90 -9.37
C LYS A 254 18.98 -25.88 -10.14
N GLU A 255 18.41 -26.29 -11.27
CA GLU A 255 17.31 -25.55 -11.88
C GLU A 255 16.05 -25.70 -10.99
N PRO A 256 15.22 -24.66 -10.88
CA PRO A 256 13.95 -24.80 -10.18
C PRO A 256 13.01 -25.73 -10.95
N LEU A 257 12.14 -26.42 -10.22
CA LEU A 257 11.02 -27.13 -10.82
C LEU A 257 10.13 -26.10 -11.51
N SER A 258 9.82 -26.31 -12.80
CA SER A 258 9.04 -25.38 -13.61
C SER A 258 7.82 -26.07 -14.21
N ASN A 259 6.65 -25.44 -14.11
CA ASN A 259 5.45 -25.92 -14.81
C ASN A 259 4.52 -24.77 -15.24
N ASP A 260 3.94 -24.88 -16.43
CA ASP A 260 2.94 -23.93 -16.94
C ASP A 260 1.53 -24.35 -16.50
N ILE A 261 0.80 -23.42 -15.91
CA ILE A 261 -0.53 -23.67 -15.38
C ILE A 261 -1.39 -22.41 -15.38
N LEU A 262 -2.59 -22.52 -15.95
CA LEU A 262 -3.61 -21.45 -15.95
C LEU A 262 -3.08 -20.09 -16.47
N GLY A 263 -2.18 -20.11 -17.46
CA GLY A 263 -1.57 -18.91 -18.04
C GLY A 263 -0.42 -18.30 -17.23
N TYR A 264 0.10 -19.03 -16.24
CA TYR A 264 1.27 -18.65 -15.44
C TYR A 264 2.33 -19.75 -15.50
N ARG A 265 3.60 -19.39 -15.35
CA ARG A 265 4.68 -20.38 -15.12
C ARG A 265 5.10 -20.34 -13.65
N LEU A 266 5.01 -21.48 -12.98
CA LEU A 266 5.44 -21.61 -11.58
C LEU A 266 6.86 -22.11 -11.51
N LEU A 267 7.70 -21.46 -10.71
CA LEU A 267 9.02 -21.93 -10.32
C LEU A 267 8.99 -22.34 -8.85
N GLY A 268 9.33 -23.59 -8.56
CA GLY A 268 9.37 -24.15 -7.20
C GLY A 268 10.66 -24.90 -6.92
N MET A 269 10.82 -25.37 -5.69
CA MET A 269 11.97 -26.18 -5.28
C MET A 269 11.78 -27.65 -5.75
N PRO A 270 12.75 -28.26 -6.45
CA PRO A 270 12.74 -29.69 -6.76
C PRO A 270 12.99 -30.57 -5.51
N PRO A 271 12.86 -31.92 -5.62
CA PRO A 271 13.27 -32.84 -4.58
C PRO A 271 14.72 -32.57 -4.09
N PRO A 272 14.96 -32.61 -2.76
CA PRO A 272 14.17 -33.29 -1.72
C PRO A 272 13.00 -32.49 -1.15
N SER A 273 12.68 -31.29 -1.67
CA SER A 273 11.36 -30.71 -1.38
C SER A 273 10.26 -31.40 -2.18
N SER A 274 9.17 -31.74 -1.51
CA SER A 274 7.92 -32.19 -2.15
C SER A 274 6.99 -31.03 -2.53
N GLY A 275 7.25 -29.83 -2.01
CA GLY A 275 6.30 -28.72 -2.03
C GLY A 275 5.91 -28.29 -3.43
N GLY A 276 6.90 -28.07 -4.31
CA GLY A 276 6.67 -27.62 -5.68
C GLY A 276 5.84 -28.61 -6.49
N ALA A 277 6.24 -29.89 -6.51
CA ALA A 277 5.51 -30.94 -7.24
C ALA A 277 4.08 -31.15 -6.70
N ALA A 278 3.90 -31.14 -5.38
CA ALA A 278 2.59 -31.27 -4.76
C ALA A 278 1.66 -30.10 -5.08
N MET A 279 2.15 -28.86 -5.00
CA MET A 279 1.38 -27.67 -5.37
C MET A 279 0.95 -27.72 -6.83
N VAL A 280 1.84 -28.09 -7.76
CA VAL A 280 1.50 -28.22 -9.18
C VAL A 280 0.43 -29.29 -9.40
N LEU A 281 0.54 -30.47 -8.77
CA LEU A 281 -0.46 -31.52 -8.90
C LEU A 281 -1.85 -31.06 -8.44
N ILE A 282 -1.92 -30.40 -7.28
CA ILE A 282 -3.19 -29.86 -6.75
C ILE A 282 -3.81 -28.87 -7.73
N LEU A 283 -3.00 -27.94 -8.23
CA LEU A 283 -3.48 -26.94 -9.18
C LEU A 283 -3.90 -27.57 -10.52
N ASN A 284 -3.19 -28.59 -11.01
CA ASN A 284 -3.53 -29.29 -12.24
C ASN A 284 -4.84 -30.09 -12.11
N ILE A 285 -5.17 -30.60 -10.92
CA ILE A 285 -6.46 -31.24 -10.67
C ILE A 285 -7.56 -30.18 -10.68
N LEU A 286 -7.36 -29.08 -9.95
CA LEU A 286 -8.36 -28.03 -9.77
C LEU A 286 -8.66 -27.25 -11.06
N SER A 287 -7.65 -27.02 -11.92
CA SER A 287 -7.80 -26.30 -13.19
C SER A 287 -8.84 -26.93 -14.14
N GLN A 288 -9.09 -28.23 -13.99
CA GLN A 288 -9.98 -29.01 -14.86
C GLN A 288 -11.46 -28.89 -14.51
N TYR A 289 -11.80 -28.22 -13.42
CA TYR A 289 -13.18 -27.95 -13.04
C TYR A 289 -13.72 -26.62 -13.58
N GLY A 290 -12.89 -25.87 -14.32
CA GLY A 290 -13.18 -24.51 -14.76
C GLY A 290 -12.95 -23.48 -13.65
N VAL A 291 -12.48 -22.29 -14.03
CA VAL A 291 -12.12 -21.20 -13.11
C VAL A 291 -12.92 -19.95 -13.48
N PRO A 292 -13.50 -19.20 -12.52
CA PRO A 292 -13.42 -19.40 -11.06
C PRO A 292 -14.46 -20.37 -10.50
N SER A 293 -15.51 -20.69 -11.26
CA SER A 293 -16.71 -21.39 -10.76
C SER A 293 -16.40 -22.75 -10.14
N GLY A 294 -15.45 -23.50 -10.70
CA GLY A 294 -15.08 -24.83 -10.24
C GLY A 294 -14.25 -24.87 -8.96
N VAL A 295 -13.67 -23.73 -8.55
CA VAL A 295 -12.77 -23.60 -7.39
C VAL A 295 -13.30 -22.62 -6.33
N SER A 296 -14.51 -22.09 -6.54
CA SER A 296 -15.14 -21.12 -5.64
C SER A 296 -16.13 -21.78 -4.67
N GLY A 297 -16.38 -21.10 -3.54
CA GLY A 297 -17.39 -21.50 -2.57
C GLY A 297 -17.11 -22.85 -1.90
N SER A 298 -18.12 -23.40 -1.24
CA SER A 298 -17.99 -24.63 -0.46
C SER A 298 -17.68 -25.87 -1.30
N LEU A 299 -18.12 -25.91 -2.56
CA LEU A 299 -17.74 -26.98 -3.49
C LEU A 299 -16.27 -26.87 -3.92
N GLY A 300 -15.76 -25.66 -4.16
CA GLY A 300 -14.35 -25.43 -4.41
C GLY A 300 -13.48 -25.88 -3.24
N VAL A 301 -13.89 -25.55 -2.00
CA VAL A 301 -13.20 -26.02 -0.78
C VAL A 301 -13.20 -27.54 -0.69
N HIS A 302 -14.32 -28.20 -0.99
CA HIS A 302 -14.38 -29.66 -1.04
C HIS A 302 -13.37 -30.24 -2.05
N ARG A 303 -13.33 -29.71 -3.28
CA ARG A 303 -12.39 -30.17 -4.32
C ARG A 303 -10.93 -29.91 -3.95
N LEU A 304 -10.64 -28.81 -3.25
CA LEU A 304 -9.31 -28.53 -2.70
C LEU A 304 -8.89 -29.60 -1.68
N VAL A 305 -9.78 -29.96 -0.74
CA VAL A 305 -9.51 -31.05 0.23
C VAL A 305 -9.21 -32.37 -0.49
N GLU A 306 -10.03 -32.75 -1.46
CA GLU A 306 -9.86 -34.01 -2.20
C GLU A 306 -8.56 -34.01 -3.02
N SER A 307 -8.20 -32.87 -3.61
CA SER A 307 -6.93 -32.69 -4.33
C SER A 307 -5.72 -32.80 -3.40
N LEU A 308 -5.81 -32.22 -2.19
CA LEU A 308 -4.79 -32.39 -1.15
C LEU A 308 -4.61 -33.86 -0.76
N LYS A 309 -5.71 -34.62 -0.58
CA LYS A 309 -5.64 -36.06 -0.27
C LYS A 309 -4.86 -36.84 -1.32
N HIS A 310 -5.14 -36.61 -2.60
CA HIS A 310 -4.40 -37.24 -3.69
C HIS A 310 -2.92 -36.82 -3.71
N ALA A 311 -2.61 -35.54 -3.55
CA ALA A 311 -1.23 -35.08 -3.53
C ALA A 311 -0.42 -35.69 -2.37
N PHE A 312 -1.01 -35.76 -1.17
CA PHE A 312 -0.37 -36.40 -0.01
C PHE A 312 -0.26 -37.94 -0.15
N ALA A 313 -1.14 -38.59 -0.90
CA ALA A 313 -1.02 -40.02 -1.21
C ALA A 313 0.23 -40.35 -2.06
N ILE A 314 0.62 -39.43 -2.95
CA ILE A 314 1.75 -39.60 -3.86
C ILE A 314 3.05 -39.07 -3.28
N ARG A 315 2.99 -37.99 -2.50
CA ARG A 315 4.12 -37.24 -1.94
C ARG A 315 5.22 -38.13 -1.35
N MET A 316 4.85 -39.16 -0.60
CA MET A 316 5.81 -40.02 0.10
C MET A 316 6.56 -41.01 -0.81
N ASN A 317 6.28 -41.03 -2.11
CA ASN A 317 7.13 -41.70 -3.10
C ASN A 317 8.35 -40.84 -3.52
N LEU A 318 8.44 -39.60 -3.05
CA LEU A 318 9.61 -38.73 -3.24
C LEU A 318 10.66 -38.97 -2.14
N GLY A 319 11.91 -38.63 -2.44
CA GLY A 319 13.05 -38.66 -1.53
C GLY A 319 14.21 -37.81 -2.07
N ASP A 320 15.40 -37.99 -1.51
CA ASP A 320 16.62 -37.34 -2.02
C ASP A 320 17.01 -37.94 -3.38
N PRO A 321 16.99 -37.16 -4.48
CA PRO A 321 17.33 -37.66 -5.80
C PRO A 321 18.77 -38.16 -5.94
N ASP A 322 19.67 -37.77 -5.02
CA ASP A 322 21.05 -38.26 -5.00
C ASP A 322 21.12 -39.72 -4.50
N PHE A 323 20.01 -40.27 -3.97
CA PHE A 323 19.92 -41.61 -3.37
C PHE A 323 18.78 -42.48 -3.93
N VAL A 324 17.72 -41.89 -4.47
CA VAL A 324 16.55 -42.61 -5.00
C VAL A 324 16.05 -41.95 -6.28
N ASP A 325 15.64 -42.75 -7.27
CA ASP A 325 15.06 -42.19 -8.50
C ASP A 325 13.62 -41.72 -8.26
N VAL A 326 13.43 -40.41 -8.40
CA VAL A 326 12.14 -39.73 -8.24
C VAL A 326 11.58 -39.21 -9.56
N THR A 327 12.28 -39.44 -10.68
CA THR A 327 12.01 -38.80 -11.98
C THR A 327 10.58 -39.07 -12.45
N LYS A 328 10.15 -40.33 -12.40
CA LYS A 328 8.79 -40.73 -12.77
C LYS A 328 7.73 -40.10 -11.87
N VAL A 329 7.97 -40.09 -10.54
CA VAL A 329 7.01 -39.52 -9.58
C VAL A 329 6.84 -38.02 -9.81
N VAL A 330 7.95 -37.29 -10.02
CA VAL A 330 7.89 -35.86 -10.35
C VAL A 330 7.16 -35.65 -11.68
N SER A 331 7.51 -36.41 -12.72
CA SER A 331 6.83 -36.33 -14.03
C SER A 331 5.32 -36.56 -13.91
N ASP A 332 4.90 -37.59 -13.17
CA ASP A 332 3.49 -37.89 -12.93
C ASP A 332 2.81 -36.72 -12.20
N MET A 333 3.43 -36.15 -11.15
CA MET A 333 2.86 -35.02 -10.40
C MET A 333 2.75 -33.72 -11.21
N LEU A 334 3.60 -33.51 -12.22
CA LEU A 334 3.54 -32.34 -13.10
C LEU A 334 2.58 -32.51 -14.28
N SER A 335 2.17 -33.75 -14.58
CA SER A 335 1.37 -34.09 -15.77
C SER A 335 -0.09 -33.65 -15.64
N PRO A 336 -0.62 -32.85 -16.60
CA PRO A 336 -2.06 -32.57 -16.69
C PRO A 336 -2.90 -33.83 -16.92
N GLN A 337 -2.39 -34.81 -17.67
CA GLN A 337 -3.10 -36.07 -17.94
C GLN A 337 -3.27 -36.89 -16.67
N PHE A 338 -2.20 -37.02 -15.87
CA PHE A 338 -2.27 -37.74 -14.60
C PHE A 338 -3.23 -37.04 -13.62
N ALA A 339 -3.20 -35.71 -13.57
CA ALA A 339 -4.17 -34.94 -12.79
C ALA A 339 -5.61 -35.16 -13.27
N GLN A 340 -5.84 -35.37 -14.57
CA GLN A 340 -7.18 -35.68 -15.11
C GLN A 340 -7.68 -37.04 -14.63
N ASP A 341 -6.78 -38.02 -14.59
CA ASP A 341 -7.11 -39.34 -14.08
C ASP A 341 -7.48 -39.31 -12.59
N LEU A 342 -6.83 -38.45 -11.80
CA LEU A 342 -7.18 -38.21 -10.40
C LEU A 342 -8.48 -37.42 -10.26
N LYS A 343 -8.72 -36.40 -11.09
CA LYS A 343 -9.96 -35.63 -11.12
C LYS A 343 -11.19 -36.52 -11.36
N ARG A 344 -11.07 -37.57 -12.18
CA ARG A 344 -12.16 -38.57 -12.39
C ARG A 344 -12.50 -39.38 -11.12
N LYS A 345 -11.60 -39.42 -10.13
CA LYS A 345 -11.81 -40.10 -8.84
C LYS A 345 -12.43 -39.19 -7.77
N ILE A 346 -12.43 -37.87 -7.97
CA ILE A 346 -13.03 -36.93 -7.03
C ILE A 346 -14.55 -36.86 -7.23
N ASN A 347 -15.31 -37.08 -6.16
CA ASN A 347 -16.77 -37.05 -6.18
C ASN A 347 -17.31 -35.79 -5.50
N ASP A 348 -17.91 -34.89 -6.26
CA ASP A 348 -18.46 -33.62 -5.75
C ASP A 348 -19.50 -33.77 -4.62
N LYS A 349 -20.06 -34.97 -4.38
CA LYS A 349 -21.08 -35.22 -3.36
C LYS A 349 -20.52 -35.87 -2.09
N LYS A 350 -19.33 -36.48 -2.10
CA LYS A 350 -18.80 -37.19 -0.93
C LYS A 350 -17.27 -37.32 -0.92
N THR A 351 -16.67 -37.44 0.27
CA THR A 351 -15.29 -37.89 0.47
C THR A 351 -15.23 -39.40 0.73
N PHE A 352 -14.04 -39.97 0.57
CA PHE A 352 -13.71 -41.36 0.89
C PHE A 352 -12.70 -41.50 2.03
N ASP A 353 -12.53 -42.75 2.50
CA ASP A 353 -11.47 -43.20 3.43
C ASP A 353 -10.05 -43.09 2.79
N PRO A 354 -8.95 -42.90 3.55
CA PRO A 354 -7.61 -42.77 2.99
C PRO A 354 -7.18 -43.90 2.05
N LYS A 355 -7.67 -45.13 2.25
CA LYS A 355 -7.35 -46.29 1.37
C LYS A 355 -7.77 -46.04 -0.08
N TYR A 356 -8.84 -45.25 -0.31
CA TYR A 356 -9.33 -44.90 -1.64
C TYR A 356 -8.31 -44.13 -2.48
N TYR A 357 -7.53 -43.24 -1.87
CA TYR A 357 -6.60 -42.36 -2.58
C TYR A 357 -5.28 -43.06 -2.94
N GLY A 358 -5.07 -44.29 -2.47
CA GLY A 358 -3.91 -45.12 -2.80
C GLY A 358 -2.63 -44.74 -2.06
N GLY A 359 -2.72 -44.08 -0.90
CA GLY A 359 -1.56 -43.73 -0.08
C GLY A 359 -0.86 -44.97 0.46
N ARG A 360 0.38 -45.21 0.03
CA ARG A 360 1.17 -46.41 0.38
C ARG A 360 1.96 -46.27 1.67
N TRP A 361 2.25 -45.03 2.09
CA TRP A 361 3.23 -44.73 3.12
C TRP A 361 2.69 -43.77 4.18
N ASN A 362 3.22 -43.86 5.40
CA ASN A 362 2.95 -42.86 6.43
C ASN A 362 3.57 -41.51 6.07
N GLN A 363 2.97 -40.45 6.61
CA GLN A 363 3.49 -39.10 6.42
C GLN A 363 4.55 -38.78 7.47
N ILE A 364 5.50 -37.92 7.10
CA ILE A 364 6.45 -37.30 8.05
C ILE A 364 5.72 -36.33 8.99
N LYS A 365 6.40 -35.78 9.99
CA LYS A 365 5.86 -34.71 10.84
C LYS A 365 6.90 -33.61 10.98
N ASP A 366 6.80 -32.58 10.15
CA ASP A 366 7.65 -31.39 10.20
C ASP A 366 6.88 -30.19 10.76
N HIS A 367 7.60 -29.28 11.42
CA HIS A 367 7.06 -28.06 12.05
C HIS A 367 8.05 -26.88 11.90
N GLY A 368 7.81 -25.78 12.62
CA GLY A 368 8.72 -24.62 12.82
C GLY A 368 9.51 -24.14 11.60
N THR A 369 9.00 -23.09 10.95
CA THR A 369 9.59 -22.57 9.71
C THR A 369 9.51 -21.05 9.70
N SER A 370 10.34 -20.39 8.91
CA SER A 370 10.14 -18.99 8.53
C SER A 370 10.22 -18.85 7.02
N HIS A 371 9.41 -17.97 6.44
CA HIS A 371 9.42 -17.72 5.02
C HIS A 371 9.66 -16.24 4.71
N LEU A 372 10.32 -15.99 3.58
CA LEU A 372 10.51 -14.66 3.04
C LEU A 372 10.32 -14.63 1.53
N SER A 373 9.75 -13.52 1.08
CA SER A 373 9.56 -13.18 -0.33
C SER A 373 10.15 -11.81 -0.58
N ILE A 374 10.96 -11.66 -1.63
CA ILE A 374 11.63 -10.41 -1.99
C ILE A 374 11.59 -10.20 -3.50
N ILE A 375 11.20 -9.00 -3.93
CA ILE A 375 11.38 -8.53 -5.31
C ILE A 375 12.12 -7.20 -5.24
N ASP A 376 13.19 -7.01 -6.01
CA ASP A 376 13.93 -5.74 -6.05
C ASP A 376 13.57 -4.84 -7.23
N HIS A 377 14.26 -3.71 -7.37
CA HIS A 377 14.01 -2.70 -8.40
C HIS A 377 14.34 -3.18 -9.82
N GLU A 378 15.26 -4.13 -9.95
CA GLU A 378 15.65 -4.75 -11.22
C GLU A 378 14.69 -5.89 -11.59
N ARG A 379 13.79 -6.28 -10.68
CA ARG A 379 12.91 -7.47 -10.78
C ARG A 379 13.66 -8.78 -10.62
N ASN A 380 14.79 -8.77 -9.91
CA ASN A 380 15.26 -10.01 -9.29
C ASN A 380 14.27 -10.39 -8.18
N CYS A 381 13.97 -11.68 -8.09
CA CYS A 381 12.97 -12.23 -7.21
C CYS A 381 13.55 -13.41 -6.44
N VAL A 382 13.30 -13.44 -5.13
CA VAL A 382 13.70 -14.52 -4.23
C VAL A 382 12.48 -14.96 -3.43
N SER A 383 12.19 -16.26 -3.46
CA SER A 383 11.28 -16.94 -2.54
C SER A 383 12.10 -17.93 -1.73
N MET A 384 12.12 -17.78 -0.40
CA MET A 384 13.01 -18.56 0.47
C MET A 384 12.28 -19.03 1.71
N THR A 385 12.43 -20.31 2.02
CA THR A 385 11.91 -20.92 3.24
C THR A 385 13.08 -21.50 4.04
N SER A 386 13.19 -21.12 5.31
CA SER A 386 14.26 -21.51 6.23
C SER A 386 13.66 -22.19 7.47
N THR A 387 14.35 -23.18 8.03
CA THR A 387 13.83 -23.98 9.13
C THR A 387 14.93 -24.53 10.03
N ILE A 388 14.54 -24.90 11.26
CA ILE A 388 15.27 -25.80 12.17
C ILE A 388 14.39 -27.02 12.53
N ASN A 389 13.38 -27.30 11.70
CA ASN A 389 12.23 -28.15 11.93
C ASN A 389 11.37 -27.72 13.13
N ALA A 390 11.21 -28.51 14.19
CA ALA A 390 10.23 -28.21 15.25
C ALA A 390 10.53 -26.91 16.01
N PHE A 391 9.60 -26.46 16.87
CA PHE A 391 9.86 -25.27 17.69
C PHE A 391 11.10 -25.46 18.57
N PHE A 392 12.12 -24.63 18.34
CA PHE A 392 13.47 -24.76 18.92
C PHE A 392 14.23 -26.04 18.53
N GLY A 393 13.85 -26.67 17.41
CA GLY A 393 14.51 -27.81 16.79
C GLY A 393 14.69 -28.99 17.74
N ALA A 394 15.94 -29.37 17.99
CA ALA A 394 16.29 -30.44 18.94
C ALA A 394 16.02 -30.09 20.41
N LEU A 395 15.46 -28.90 20.68
CA LEU A 395 15.24 -28.32 22.01
C LEU A 395 16.56 -28.09 22.75
N MET A 396 17.58 -27.69 21.99
CA MET A 396 18.95 -27.53 22.46
C MET A 396 19.59 -26.28 21.89
N LEU A 397 20.34 -25.56 22.74
CA LEU A 397 21.20 -24.47 22.32
C LEU A 397 22.66 -24.79 22.68
N SER A 398 23.55 -24.71 21.68
CA SER A 398 25.00 -24.89 21.89
C SER A 398 25.54 -23.77 22.79
N PRO A 399 26.00 -24.06 24.03
CA PRO A 399 26.47 -23.03 24.96
C PRO A 399 27.74 -22.32 24.46
N SER A 400 28.55 -22.98 23.64
CA SER A 400 29.80 -22.43 23.12
C SER A 400 29.57 -21.47 21.96
N THR A 401 28.52 -21.67 21.15
CA THR A 401 28.28 -20.91 19.91
C THR A 401 27.02 -20.05 19.92
N GLY A 402 26.06 -20.33 20.81
CA GLY A 402 24.77 -19.67 20.88
C GLY A 402 23.76 -20.12 19.80
N ILE A 403 24.06 -21.18 19.06
CA ILE A 403 23.23 -21.70 17.97
C ILE A 403 22.15 -22.64 18.54
N VAL A 404 20.89 -22.44 18.15
CA VAL A 404 19.81 -23.42 18.35
C VAL A 404 19.94 -24.52 17.30
N LEU A 405 19.92 -25.78 17.71
CA LEU A 405 20.15 -26.93 16.84
C LEU A 405 18.84 -27.41 16.21
N ASN A 406 18.87 -27.73 14.92
CA ASN A 406 17.74 -28.36 14.23
C ASN A 406 17.45 -29.77 14.76
N ASN A 407 16.24 -30.27 14.52
CA ASN A 407 15.91 -31.71 14.63
C ASN A 407 15.56 -32.31 13.25
N GLU A 408 16.30 -31.96 12.21
CA GLU A 408 15.91 -32.28 10.84
C GLU A 408 15.93 -33.79 10.52
N MET A 409 16.62 -34.60 11.33
CA MET A 409 16.53 -36.05 11.22
C MET A 409 15.10 -36.57 11.47
N ASP A 410 14.23 -35.76 12.09
CA ASP A 410 12.82 -36.09 12.29
C ASP A 410 12.04 -36.27 10.97
N ASP A 411 12.56 -35.71 9.88
CA ASP A 411 11.89 -35.75 8.59
C ASP A 411 12.21 -37.02 7.79
N PHE A 412 13.16 -37.86 8.22
CA PHE A 412 13.39 -39.17 7.62
C PHE A 412 12.34 -40.20 8.03
N SER A 413 11.99 -41.12 7.15
CA SER A 413 11.33 -42.36 7.56
C SER A 413 12.32 -43.28 8.30
N ILE A 414 11.83 -44.10 9.22
CA ILE A 414 12.64 -45.10 9.93
C ILE A 414 11.93 -46.45 9.93
N PRO A 415 12.65 -47.58 9.93
CA PRO A 415 12.04 -48.88 10.20
C PRO A 415 11.43 -48.92 11.61
N LEU A 416 10.24 -49.51 11.76
CA LEU A 416 9.58 -49.72 13.05
C LEU A 416 9.57 -51.20 13.44
N LYS A 417 9.73 -51.50 14.73
CA LYS A 417 9.85 -52.88 15.27
C LYS A 417 8.56 -53.70 15.15
N SER A 418 7.38 -53.06 15.13
CA SER A 418 6.12 -53.71 14.79
C SER A 418 5.12 -52.72 14.20
N PHE A 419 4.47 -53.12 13.10
CA PHE A 419 3.34 -52.42 12.47
C PHE A 419 2.08 -53.26 12.71
N HIS A 420 1.58 -53.27 13.94
CA HIS A 420 0.35 -54.01 14.30
C HIS A 420 -0.93 -53.13 14.25
N ASP A 421 -0.78 -51.85 13.92
CA ASP A 421 -1.91 -50.92 13.78
C ASP A 421 -2.41 -50.99 12.32
N SER A 422 -3.44 -51.82 12.07
CA SER A 422 -3.97 -52.15 10.74
C SER A 422 -4.43 -50.95 9.90
N ASP A 423 -4.52 -49.77 10.51
CA ASP A 423 -5.03 -48.54 9.89
C ASP A 423 -3.93 -47.51 9.55
N LYS A 424 -2.65 -47.81 9.78
CA LYS A 424 -1.53 -46.90 9.42
C LYS A 424 -0.62 -47.55 8.37
N PRO A 425 -0.33 -46.88 7.24
CA PRO A 425 0.61 -47.40 6.25
C PRO A 425 2.06 -47.43 6.76
N PRO A 426 2.93 -48.30 6.21
CA PRO A 426 4.33 -48.40 6.62
C PRO A 426 5.16 -47.15 6.29
N PRO A 427 6.37 -47.01 6.85
CA PRO A 427 7.25 -45.89 6.57
C PRO A 427 7.80 -45.95 5.14
N ALA A 428 8.02 -44.79 4.52
CA ALA A 428 8.45 -44.72 3.13
C ALA A 428 9.95 -45.07 2.94
N PRO A 429 10.28 -46.15 2.19
CA PRO A 429 11.68 -46.52 1.96
C PRO A 429 12.50 -45.46 1.20
N ALA A 430 11.83 -44.73 0.29
CA ALA A 430 12.44 -43.64 -0.47
C ALA A 430 13.06 -42.57 0.43
N ASN A 431 12.55 -42.41 1.66
CA ASN A 431 12.98 -41.43 2.63
C ASN A 431 13.64 -42.07 3.87
N PHE A 432 14.20 -43.29 3.76
CA PHE A 432 15.01 -43.86 4.84
C PHE A 432 16.37 -43.17 4.99
N ILE A 433 16.88 -43.17 6.22
CA ILE A 433 18.15 -42.54 6.61
C ILE A 433 19.32 -43.23 5.91
N ARG A 434 20.19 -42.44 5.29
CA ARG A 434 21.50 -42.87 4.78
C ARG A 434 22.53 -41.79 5.12
N PRO A 435 23.80 -42.14 5.42
CA PRO A 435 24.89 -41.18 5.57
C PRO A 435 24.91 -40.13 4.44
N GLY A 436 24.92 -38.84 4.78
CA GLY A 436 24.99 -37.75 3.81
C GLY A 436 23.70 -37.43 3.04
N LYS A 437 22.63 -38.22 3.21
CA LYS A 437 21.33 -38.00 2.54
C LYS A 437 20.59 -36.82 3.15
N ARG A 438 19.75 -36.15 2.36
CA ARG A 438 18.84 -35.07 2.81
C ARG A 438 17.43 -35.63 3.08
N PRO A 439 16.77 -35.23 4.18
CA PRO A 439 15.40 -35.67 4.44
C PRO A 439 14.39 -34.93 3.57
N LEU A 440 13.31 -35.62 3.21
CA LEU A 440 12.17 -35.06 2.48
C LEU A 440 11.58 -33.84 3.22
N SER A 441 11.18 -32.80 2.49
CA SER A 441 10.63 -31.57 3.07
C SER A 441 9.27 -31.17 2.50
N SER A 442 8.48 -30.42 3.28
CA SER A 442 7.21 -29.81 2.84
C SER A 442 7.33 -28.34 2.42
N MET A 443 8.53 -27.75 2.45
CA MET A 443 8.73 -26.34 2.15
C MET A 443 8.41 -26.00 0.68
N THR A 444 7.55 -25.01 0.45
CA THR A 444 7.06 -24.63 -0.89
C THR A 444 7.40 -23.17 -1.28
N PRO A 445 8.68 -22.75 -1.29
CA PRO A 445 9.02 -21.44 -1.85
C PRO A 445 8.70 -21.41 -3.35
N THR A 446 7.85 -20.48 -3.78
CA THR A 446 7.33 -20.41 -5.14
C THR A 446 7.48 -19.01 -5.73
N ILE A 447 7.91 -18.93 -6.99
CA ILE A 447 7.87 -17.72 -7.82
C ILE A 447 6.85 -17.96 -8.94
N VAL A 448 6.00 -16.98 -9.20
CA VAL A 448 5.00 -16.99 -10.28
C VAL A 448 5.46 -16.06 -11.38
N LEU A 449 5.53 -16.55 -12.61
CA LEU A 449 5.80 -15.77 -13.81
C LEU A 449 4.55 -15.64 -14.66
N LYS A 450 4.45 -14.53 -15.39
CA LYS A 450 3.50 -14.33 -16.48
C LYS A 450 4.24 -13.71 -17.65
N ASP A 451 4.11 -14.30 -18.84
CA ASP A 451 4.80 -13.85 -20.06
C ASP A 451 6.33 -13.72 -19.85
N GLY A 452 6.93 -14.69 -19.14
CA GLY A 452 8.36 -14.72 -18.80
C GLY A 452 8.81 -13.72 -17.73
N LYS A 453 7.91 -12.84 -17.24
CA LYS A 453 8.21 -11.80 -16.25
C LYS A 453 7.74 -12.22 -14.86
N VAL A 454 8.44 -11.79 -13.82
CA VAL A 454 8.03 -12.01 -12.43
C VAL A 454 6.67 -11.36 -12.20
N LYS A 455 5.68 -12.17 -11.81
CA LYS A 455 4.34 -11.74 -11.41
C LYS A 455 4.20 -11.77 -9.90
N ALA A 456 4.73 -12.79 -9.20
CA ALA A 456 4.69 -12.85 -7.75
C ALA A 456 5.78 -13.73 -7.11
N ALA A 457 5.97 -13.56 -5.81
CA ALA A 457 6.66 -14.50 -4.92
C ALA A 457 5.70 -14.87 -3.79
N VAL A 458 5.59 -16.16 -3.50
CA VAL A 458 4.71 -16.70 -2.46
C VAL A 458 5.36 -17.89 -1.77
N GLY A 459 5.05 -18.04 -0.49
CA GLY A 459 5.35 -19.21 0.32
C GLY A 459 4.83 -19.02 1.73
N ALA A 460 5.00 -20.05 2.56
CA ALA A 460 4.52 -20.05 3.93
C ALA A 460 5.45 -20.79 4.88
N SER A 461 5.29 -20.52 6.17
CA SER A 461 5.76 -21.34 7.29
C SER A 461 4.62 -22.16 7.88
N GLY A 462 4.93 -23.32 8.48
CA GLY A 462 3.93 -24.21 9.11
C GLY A 462 4.08 -25.72 8.87
N GLY A 463 5.29 -26.21 8.59
CA GLY A 463 5.54 -27.64 8.33
C GLY A 463 4.72 -28.19 7.16
N MET A 464 4.08 -29.33 7.36
CA MET A 464 3.32 -30.03 6.31
C MET A 464 2.17 -29.18 5.74
N TYR A 465 1.70 -28.19 6.50
CA TYR A 465 0.64 -27.30 6.07
C TYR A 465 1.07 -26.28 5.03
N ILE A 466 2.39 -26.08 4.84
CA ILE A 466 2.97 -25.12 3.88
C ILE A 466 2.44 -25.37 2.45
N ILE A 467 2.28 -26.63 2.04
CA ILE A 467 1.78 -27.00 0.71
C ILE A 467 0.37 -26.43 0.49
N ALA A 468 -0.55 -26.70 1.41
CA ALA A 468 -1.92 -26.19 1.34
C ALA A 468 -1.94 -24.65 1.45
N GLY A 469 -1.26 -24.07 2.45
CA GLY A 469 -1.28 -22.62 2.67
C GLY A 469 -0.71 -21.82 1.50
N THR A 470 0.36 -22.30 0.86
CA THR A 470 0.92 -21.65 -0.34
C THR A 470 -0.02 -21.79 -1.53
N THR A 471 -0.62 -22.97 -1.71
CA THR A 471 -1.59 -23.24 -2.78
C THR A 471 -2.83 -22.36 -2.65
N GLU A 472 -3.39 -22.25 -1.44
CA GLU A 472 -4.56 -21.41 -1.16
C GLU A 472 -4.30 -19.94 -1.42
N VAL A 473 -3.15 -19.37 -1.02
CA VAL A 473 -2.81 -17.97 -1.32
C VAL A 473 -2.73 -17.74 -2.83
N PHE A 474 -2.14 -18.69 -3.58
CA PHE A 474 -2.11 -18.64 -5.03
C PHE A 474 -3.52 -18.68 -5.63
N LEU A 475 -4.36 -19.64 -5.22
CA LEU A 475 -5.74 -19.78 -5.69
C LEU A 475 -6.56 -18.52 -5.40
N ASN A 476 -6.49 -18.02 -4.17
CA ASN A 476 -7.22 -16.83 -3.72
C ASN A 476 -6.89 -15.62 -4.60
N HIS A 477 -5.61 -15.38 -4.87
CA HIS A 477 -5.22 -14.23 -5.66
C HIS A 477 -5.47 -14.42 -7.16
N PHE A 478 -4.93 -15.48 -7.75
CA PHE A 478 -4.88 -15.62 -9.21
C PHE A 478 -6.17 -16.20 -9.80
N LEU A 479 -6.91 -17.00 -9.05
CA LEU A 479 -8.11 -17.66 -9.55
C LEU A 479 -9.40 -17.08 -8.99
N LEU A 480 -9.40 -16.67 -7.72
CA LEU A 480 -10.56 -16.04 -7.06
C LEU A 480 -10.51 -14.51 -7.10
N ASN A 481 -9.48 -13.93 -7.72
CA ASN A 481 -9.31 -12.49 -7.92
C ASN A 481 -9.36 -11.66 -6.63
N MET A 482 -8.91 -12.25 -5.51
CA MET A 482 -8.79 -11.56 -4.23
C MET A 482 -7.57 -10.63 -4.25
N ASP A 483 -7.68 -9.47 -3.58
CA ASP A 483 -6.52 -8.59 -3.43
C ASP A 483 -5.42 -9.25 -2.55
N PRO A 484 -4.15 -8.85 -2.68
CA PRO A 484 -3.03 -9.58 -2.08
C PRO A 484 -3.14 -9.79 -0.57
N LEU A 485 -3.64 -8.79 0.17
CA LEU A 485 -3.82 -8.93 1.61
C LEU A 485 -4.95 -9.91 1.90
N SER A 486 -6.11 -9.73 1.26
CA SER A 486 -7.24 -10.65 1.39
C SER A 486 -6.86 -12.09 1.08
N SER A 487 -6.02 -12.34 0.06
CA SER A 487 -5.54 -13.68 -0.29
C SER A 487 -4.71 -14.33 0.81
N VAL A 488 -3.93 -13.52 1.54
CA VAL A 488 -3.12 -13.99 2.68
C VAL A 488 -3.98 -14.17 3.93
N VAL A 489 -4.92 -13.26 4.23
CA VAL A 489 -5.68 -13.32 5.49
C VAL A 489 -6.97 -14.14 5.42
N ALA A 490 -7.29 -14.71 4.25
CA ALA A 490 -8.38 -15.65 4.10
C ALA A 490 -8.17 -16.85 5.04
N PRO A 491 -9.20 -17.27 5.80
CA PRO A 491 -9.13 -18.47 6.62
C PRO A 491 -8.85 -19.71 5.75
N ARG A 492 -8.00 -20.61 6.24
CA ARG A 492 -7.49 -21.75 5.45
C ARG A 492 -7.96 -23.11 5.94
N ILE A 493 -7.78 -24.11 5.08
CA ILE A 493 -8.07 -25.52 5.37
C ILE A 493 -6.89 -26.43 5.02
N TYR A 494 -6.75 -27.53 5.75
CA TYR A 494 -5.61 -28.41 5.63
C TYR A 494 -6.04 -29.88 5.67
N HIS A 495 -5.40 -30.71 4.86
CA HIS A 495 -5.55 -32.17 4.91
C HIS A 495 -4.23 -32.85 4.54
N GLN A 496 -3.87 -33.91 5.26
CA GLN A 496 -2.57 -34.60 5.14
C GLN A 496 -2.74 -36.08 4.72
N LEU A 497 -3.90 -36.41 4.17
CA LEU A 497 -4.43 -37.77 3.92
C LEU A 497 -4.70 -38.57 5.22
N ILE A 498 -3.71 -38.70 6.10
CA ILE A 498 -3.83 -39.37 7.40
C ILE A 498 -3.34 -38.42 8.50
N PRO A 499 -4.14 -38.15 9.57
CA PRO A 499 -5.50 -38.65 9.79
C PRO A 499 -6.51 -38.12 8.76
N ASN A 500 -7.60 -38.86 8.53
CA ASN A 500 -8.68 -38.48 7.61
C ASN A 500 -9.61 -37.40 8.21
N SER A 501 -9.02 -36.26 8.57
CA SER A 501 -9.74 -35.12 9.13
C SER A 501 -9.28 -33.84 8.44
N VAL A 502 -10.24 -33.02 8.04
CA VAL A 502 -10.01 -31.68 7.53
C VAL A 502 -9.80 -30.76 8.71
N LYS A 503 -8.56 -30.30 8.86
CA LYS A 503 -8.25 -29.23 9.80
C LYS A 503 -8.68 -27.91 9.16
N TYR A 504 -9.42 -27.10 9.90
CA TYR A 504 -9.85 -25.78 9.43
C TYR A 504 -9.45 -24.72 10.45
N GLU A 505 -9.08 -23.55 9.96
CA GLU A 505 -8.75 -22.45 10.87
C GLU A 505 -10.00 -22.03 11.64
N ASN A 506 -9.85 -22.03 12.96
CA ASN A 506 -10.77 -21.45 13.93
C ASN A 506 -9.92 -21.01 15.12
N TRP A 507 -9.35 -19.82 15.03
CA TRP A 507 -8.41 -19.36 16.04
C TRP A 507 -8.27 -17.85 16.13
N THR A 508 -7.93 -17.41 17.32
CA THR A 508 -7.56 -16.03 17.62
C THR A 508 -6.04 -15.96 17.78
N THR A 509 -5.38 -15.12 16.99
CA THR A 509 -3.92 -14.98 17.02
C THR A 509 -3.44 -14.43 18.35
N ALA A 510 -2.13 -14.52 18.62
CA ALA A 510 -1.47 -13.85 19.74
C ALA A 510 -1.65 -12.32 19.75
N TYR A 511 -2.30 -11.78 18.72
CA TYR A 511 -2.53 -10.38 18.46
C TYR A 511 -4.01 -9.99 18.43
N ASN A 512 -4.90 -10.93 18.78
CA ASN A 512 -6.37 -10.80 18.87
C ASN A 512 -7.12 -10.71 17.54
N ASP A 513 -6.50 -11.14 16.44
CA ASP A 513 -7.18 -11.30 15.14
C ASP A 513 -7.83 -12.68 15.09
N HIS A 514 -9.10 -12.79 14.72
CA HIS A 514 -9.81 -14.06 14.65
C HIS A 514 -9.99 -14.52 13.19
N PHE A 515 -9.62 -15.77 12.91
CA PHE A 515 -9.76 -16.41 11.61
C PHE A 515 -10.61 -17.67 11.75
N GLU A 516 -11.72 -17.73 11.01
CA GLU A 516 -12.63 -18.87 11.03
C GLU A 516 -13.18 -19.19 9.64
N ILE A 517 -13.13 -20.46 9.25
CA ILE A 517 -13.86 -20.94 8.07
C ILE A 517 -15.38 -20.80 8.31
N PRO A 518 -16.13 -20.15 7.40
CA PRO A 518 -17.55 -19.90 7.59
C PRO A 518 -18.36 -21.15 7.91
N LYS A 519 -19.27 -21.06 8.90
CA LYS A 519 -20.14 -22.18 9.33
C LYS A 519 -20.89 -22.83 8.16
N GLY A 520 -21.34 -22.06 7.18
CA GLY A 520 -22.01 -22.58 5.98
C GLY A 520 -21.11 -23.51 5.14
N THR A 521 -19.83 -23.15 4.98
CA THR A 521 -18.83 -24.02 4.33
C THR A 521 -18.61 -25.30 5.13
N ARG A 522 -18.48 -25.19 6.45
CA ARG A 522 -18.29 -26.33 7.35
C ARG A 522 -19.44 -27.34 7.25
N HIS A 523 -20.68 -26.87 7.30
CA HIS A 523 -21.88 -27.70 7.15
C HIS A 523 -21.93 -28.44 5.80
N VAL A 524 -21.50 -27.79 4.72
CA VAL A 524 -21.44 -28.43 3.39
C VAL A 524 -20.36 -29.52 3.36
N LEU A 525 -19.21 -29.32 3.98
CA LEU A 525 -18.17 -30.34 4.07
C LEU A 525 -18.62 -31.54 4.90
N GLU A 526 -19.25 -31.30 6.06
CA GLU A 526 -19.82 -32.35 6.94
C GLU A 526 -20.89 -33.17 6.19
N LYS A 527 -21.79 -32.51 5.46
CA LYS A 527 -22.79 -33.18 4.61
C LYS A 527 -22.17 -34.06 3.51
N LYS A 528 -20.95 -33.74 3.07
CA LYS A 528 -20.18 -34.55 2.11
C LYS A 528 -19.35 -35.64 2.81
N GLY A 529 -19.49 -35.83 4.12
CA GLY A 529 -18.81 -36.85 4.90
C GLY A 529 -17.43 -36.45 5.42
N HIS A 530 -17.03 -35.18 5.32
CA HIS A 530 -15.75 -34.73 5.89
C HIS A 530 -15.84 -34.62 7.41
N VAL A 531 -14.89 -35.23 8.11
CA VAL A 531 -14.67 -34.99 9.53
C VAL A 531 -13.88 -33.70 9.67
N LEU A 532 -14.42 -32.73 10.42
CA LEU A 532 -13.80 -31.43 10.62
C LEU A 532 -13.17 -31.32 12.00
N THR A 533 -11.96 -30.79 12.08
CA THR A 533 -11.29 -30.49 13.35
C THR A 533 -10.85 -29.02 13.39
N PRO A 534 -11.29 -28.22 14.38
CA PRO A 534 -10.81 -26.85 14.51
C PRO A 534 -9.31 -26.83 14.77
N PHE A 535 -8.62 -25.87 14.18
CA PHE A 535 -7.19 -25.80 14.24
C PHE A 535 -6.71 -24.36 14.47
N ALA A 536 -5.75 -24.22 15.39
CA ALA A 536 -5.15 -22.95 15.75
C ALA A 536 -3.73 -22.81 15.22
N GLY A 537 -3.53 -21.82 14.34
CA GLY A 537 -2.22 -21.44 13.83
C GLY A 537 -1.65 -22.44 12.82
N GLY A 538 -2.23 -22.51 11.61
CA GLY A 538 -1.78 -23.43 10.57
C GLY A 538 -0.56 -22.95 9.80
N THR A 539 -0.72 -21.91 8.99
CA THR A 539 0.39 -21.37 8.18
C THR A 539 0.49 -19.84 8.28
N ILE A 540 1.72 -19.32 8.21
CA ILE A 540 1.97 -17.88 8.07
C ILE A 540 2.57 -17.65 6.69
N SER A 541 1.94 -16.84 5.86
CA SER A 541 2.32 -16.67 4.45
C SER A 541 2.83 -15.28 4.16
N GLN A 542 3.83 -15.20 3.29
CA GLN A 542 4.37 -13.94 2.77
C GLN A 542 4.13 -13.95 1.27
N PHE A 543 3.63 -12.82 0.78
CA PHE A 543 3.21 -12.71 -0.60
C PHE A 543 3.59 -11.33 -1.14
N ILE A 544 4.21 -11.30 -2.31
CA ILE A 544 4.47 -10.09 -3.08
C ILE A 544 3.94 -10.33 -4.48
N VAL A 545 3.08 -9.44 -4.98
CA VAL A 545 2.62 -9.44 -6.37
C VAL A 545 3.00 -8.15 -7.09
N GLN A 546 3.29 -8.27 -8.38
CA GLN A 546 3.47 -7.19 -9.34
C GLN A 546 2.23 -7.05 -10.22
N GLU A 547 1.54 -5.92 -10.18
CA GLU A 547 0.38 -5.63 -11.03
C GLU A 547 0.79 -5.21 -12.45
N SER A 548 -0.17 -5.28 -13.39
CA SER A 548 0.00 -5.08 -14.84
C SER A 548 0.55 -3.71 -15.25
N ASP A 549 0.60 -2.74 -14.35
CA ASP A 549 1.22 -1.42 -14.55
C ASP A 549 2.62 -1.30 -13.92
N GLY A 550 3.22 -2.42 -13.50
CA GLY A 550 4.53 -2.45 -12.84
C GLY A 550 4.49 -2.01 -11.36
N LYS A 551 3.31 -1.78 -10.77
CA LYS A 551 3.14 -1.48 -9.34
C LYS A 551 3.22 -2.76 -8.51
N LEU A 552 3.99 -2.77 -7.43
CA LEU A 552 3.76 -3.70 -6.31
C LEU A 552 2.74 -3.02 -5.38
N VAL A 553 1.74 -3.69 -4.76
CA VAL A 553 0.52 -3.04 -4.17
C VAL A 553 0.55 -2.65 -2.66
N ALA A 554 0.02 -1.44 -2.37
CA ALA A 554 -0.35 -0.57 -1.20
C ALA A 554 0.03 0.96 -1.25
N ASN A 555 -0.89 1.78 -1.78
CA ASN A 555 -1.13 3.21 -1.57
C ASN A 555 -0.04 4.11 -0.92
N MET A 556 0.37 5.18 -1.60
CA MET A 556 1.31 6.23 -1.13
C MET A 556 1.00 6.77 0.28
N TYR A 557 -0.26 6.71 0.71
CA TYR A 557 -0.74 7.28 1.97
C TYR A 557 -1.12 6.26 3.05
N ASP A 558 -0.91 4.94 2.83
CA ASP A 558 -1.20 3.88 3.83
C ASP A 558 -2.60 3.97 4.47
N GLY A 559 -3.59 4.46 3.71
CA GLY A 559 -4.96 4.71 4.20
C GLY A 559 -5.12 5.91 5.15
N ASN A 560 -4.06 6.64 5.48
CA ASN A 560 -4.10 7.89 6.22
C ASN A 560 -4.29 9.08 5.26
N GLN A 561 -5.52 9.56 5.13
CA GLN A 561 -5.85 10.68 4.25
C GLN A 561 -5.21 12.02 4.68
N ASP A 562 -4.76 12.16 5.93
CA ASP A 562 -4.12 13.41 6.38
C ASP A 562 -2.75 13.61 5.71
N LEU A 563 -2.09 12.54 5.29
CA LEU A 563 -0.79 12.59 4.63
C LEU A 563 -0.86 13.20 3.21
N LYS A 564 -2.04 13.25 2.58
CA LYS A 564 -2.24 14.02 1.34
C LYS A 564 -2.64 15.48 1.59
N LYS A 565 -2.93 15.85 2.84
CA LYS A 565 -3.32 17.23 3.22
C LYS A 565 -2.17 18.03 3.84
N LYS A 566 -1.31 17.38 4.63
CA LYS A 566 -0.24 18.05 5.37
C LYS A 566 1.11 17.34 5.22
N GLY A 567 2.20 18.09 5.32
CA GLY A 567 3.57 17.58 5.33
C GLY A 567 4.16 17.29 3.94
N ALA A 568 5.41 16.85 3.88
CA ALA A 568 6.15 16.76 2.63
C ALA A 568 5.60 15.75 1.61
N LEU A 569 4.76 14.80 2.03
CA LEU A 569 4.09 13.84 1.14
C LEU A 569 2.89 14.43 0.41
N SER A 570 2.28 15.51 0.91
CA SER A 570 1.16 16.18 0.26
C SER A 570 1.58 17.09 -0.89
N VAL A 571 2.88 17.33 -1.05
CA VAL A 571 3.44 18.27 -2.02
C VAL A 571 3.41 17.67 -3.42
N ALA A 572 2.75 18.35 -4.35
CA ALA A 572 2.85 18.09 -5.78
C ALA A 572 3.96 18.94 -6.43
N VAL A 573 4.42 18.51 -7.61
CA VAL A 573 5.48 19.20 -8.37
C VAL A 573 5.07 20.65 -8.70
N PRO A 574 5.76 21.69 -8.18
CA PRO A 574 5.37 23.08 -8.40
C PRO A 574 5.50 23.54 -9.86
N GLY A 575 4.43 24.10 -10.42
CA GLY A 575 4.36 24.48 -11.85
C GLY A 575 4.34 25.98 -12.17
N GLU A 576 4.07 26.85 -11.19
CA GLU A 576 3.74 28.27 -11.42
C GLU A 576 4.86 29.05 -12.11
N VAL A 577 6.11 28.88 -11.68
CA VAL A 577 7.27 29.57 -12.27
C VAL A 577 7.43 29.22 -13.74
N ALA A 578 7.27 27.94 -14.11
CA ALA A 578 7.31 27.52 -15.51
C ALA A 578 6.15 28.14 -16.30
N GLY A 579 4.93 28.09 -15.76
CA GLY A 579 3.74 28.66 -16.42
C GLY A 579 3.89 30.15 -16.73
N LEU A 580 4.26 30.96 -15.72
CA LEU A 580 4.49 32.39 -15.89
C LEU A 580 5.64 32.68 -16.86
N PHE A 581 6.72 31.90 -16.81
CA PHE A 581 7.86 32.08 -17.71
C PHE A 581 7.50 31.75 -19.16
N THR A 582 6.72 30.70 -19.40
CA THR A 582 6.23 30.34 -20.75
C THR A 582 5.30 31.41 -21.30
N ALA A 583 4.31 31.85 -20.52
CA ALA A 583 3.41 32.93 -20.95
C ALA A 583 4.17 34.23 -21.26
N TRP A 584 5.15 34.57 -20.42
CA TRP A 584 6.05 35.70 -20.67
C TRP A 584 6.88 35.52 -21.93
N THR A 585 7.43 34.34 -22.19
CA THR A 585 8.25 34.08 -23.38
C THR A 585 7.42 34.19 -24.66
N GLN A 586 6.15 33.79 -24.62
CA GLN A 586 5.25 33.81 -25.78
C GLN A 586 4.62 35.18 -26.04
N HIS A 587 4.27 35.93 -24.99
CA HIS A 587 3.44 37.14 -25.12
C HIS A 587 3.95 38.35 -24.32
N GLY A 588 4.98 38.19 -23.50
CA GLY A 588 5.49 39.24 -22.62
C GLY A 588 6.33 40.29 -23.34
N LYS A 589 6.09 41.57 -23.05
CA LYS A 589 6.82 42.71 -23.64
C LYS A 589 7.94 43.27 -22.75
N LEU A 590 7.83 43.11 -21.43
CA LEU A 590 8.81 43.65 -20.47
C LEU A 590 9.88 42.61 -20.12
N PRO A 591 11.15 43.00 -19.83
CA PRO A 591 12.19 42.05 -19.43
C PRO A 591 11.81 41.24 -18.18
N TRP A 592 11.96 39.91 -18.21
CA TRP A 592 11.63 39.00 -17.10
C TRP A 592 12.17 39.46 -15.74
N LYS A 593 13.45 39.86 -15.71
CA LYS A 593 14.10 40.35 -14.49
C LYS A 593 13.38 41.58 -13.89
N LYS A 594 12.83 42.47 -14.72
CA LYS A 594 12.05 43.63 -14.25
C LYS A 594 10.72 43.18 -13.63
N LEU A 595 10.10 42.11 -14.13
CA LEU A 595 8.86 41.55 -13.60
C LEU A 595 9.05 40.85 -12.24
N VAL A 596 10.16 40.14 -12.04
CA VAL A 596 10.44 39.41 -10.78
C VAL A 596 10.95 40.33 -9.65
N ASN A 597 11.62 41.43 -10.01
CA ASN A 597 12.29 42.32 -9.06
C ASN A 597 11.38 42.95 -7.98
N PRO A 598 10.13 43.38 -8.26
CA PRO A 598 9.21 43.88 -7.25
C PRO A 598 8.94 42.85 -6.14
N ALA A 599 8.60 41.61 -6.50
CA ALA A 599 8.39 40.52 -5.54
C ALA A 599 9.67 40.22 -4.73
N ARG A 600 10.84 40.23 -5.40
CA ARG A 600 12.14 40.07 -4.73
C ARG A 600 12.39 41.16 -3.68
N LYS A 601 12.11 42.43 -4.03
CA LYS A 601 12.26 43.56 -3.12
C LYS A 601 11.29 43.45 -1.94
N LEU A 602 10.04 43.04 -2.19
CA LEU A 602 9.04 42.84 -1.16
C LEU A 602 9.45 41.73 -0.17
N ALA A 603 9.95 40.60 -0.68
CA ALA A 603 10.47 39.52 0.17
C ALA A 603 11.67 39.96 1.03
N ALA A 604 12.57 40.79 0.48
CA ALA A 604 13.76 41.28 1.18
C ALA A 604 13.45 42.38 2.22
N LYS A 605 12.69 43.41 1.82
CA LYS A 605 12.35 44.56 2.67
C LYS A 605 11.26 44.22 3.68
N GLY A 606 10.40 43.27 3.31
CA GLY A 606 9.27 42.81 4.09
C GLY A 606 7.98 43.55 3.81
N PHE A 607 6.88 43.02 4.36
CA PHE A 607 5.55 43.60 4.32
C PHE A 607 4.86 43.45 5.68
N LYS A 608 3.86 44.29 5.95
CA LYS A 608 3.08 44.22 7.19
C LYS A 608 2.10 43.04 7.13
N ILE A 609 2.03 42.26 8.20
CA ILE A 609 0.98 41.25 8.37
C ILE A 609 -0.38 41.95 8.35
N SER A 610 -1.26 41.61 7.41
CA SER A 610 -2.64 42.13 7.36
C SER A 610 -3.52 41.42 8.39
N LYS A 611 -4.67 42.03 8.73
CA LYS A 611 -5.68 41.37 9.58
C LYS A 611 -6.11 40.02 9.01
N TYR A 612 -6.29 39.96 7.68
CA TYR A 612 -6.68 38.74 6.98
C TYR A 612 -5.60 37.65 7.02
N LEU A 613 -4.34 38.00 6.75
CA LEU A 613 -3.24 37.04 6.86
C LEU A 613 -3.10 36.50 8.29
N TYR A 614 -3.25 37.37 9.30
CA TYR A 614 -3.24 36.95 10.70
C TYR A 614 -4.38 35.99 11.04
N MET A 615 -5.58 36.20 10.48
CA MET A 615 -6.71 35.27 10.64
C MET A 615 -6.36 33.87 10.12
N GLN A 616 -5.70 33.78 8.95
CA GLN A 616 -5.24 32.51 8.39
C GLN A 616 -4.12 31.88 9.23
N MET A 617 -3.18 32.69 9.71
CA MET A 617 -2.13 32.25 10.63
C MET A 617 -2.73 31.67 11.91
N ASN A 618 -3.75 32.32 12.47
CA ASN A 618 -4.42 31.89 13.69
C ASN A 618 -5.20 30.59 13.46
N ALA A 619 -5.83 30.41 12.30
CA ALA A 619 -6.52 29.18 11.94
C ALA A 619 -5.57 27.97 11.77
N THR A 620 -4.26 28.21 11.64
CA THR A 620 -3.21 27.19 11.43
C THR A 620 -2.06 27.34 12.45
N SER A 621 -2.35 27.91 13.62
CA SER A 621 -1.33 28.33 14.59
C SER A 621 -0.42 27.19 15.03
N ASP A 622 -1.01 26.05 15.36
CA ASP A 622 -0.29 24.91 15.92
C ASP A 622 0.68 24.33 14.89
N ASP A 623 0.25 24.26 13.63
CA ASP A 623 1.07 23.78 12.53
C ASP A 623 2.19 24.79 12.19
N ILE A 624 1.91 26.10 12.20
CA ILE A 624 2.93 27.16 12.00
C ILE A 624 3.99 27.11 13.10
N LEU A 625 3.59 26.89 14.35
CA LEU A 625 4.51 26.77 15.48
C LEU A 625 5.38 25.51 15.37
N ALA A 626 4.82 24.41 14.84
CA ALA A 626 5.51 23.13 14.67
C ALA A 626 6.52 23.13 13.51
N ASP A 627 6.25 23.82 12.40
CA ASP A 627 7.18 23.90 11.28
C ASP A 627 8.28 24.94 11.53
N LYS A 628 9.54 24.51 11.43
CA LYS A 628 10.69 25.37 11.70
C LYS A 628 10.74 26.59 10.76
N GLY A 629 10.40 26.42 9.48
CA GLY A 629 10.50 27.50 8.48
C GLY A 629 9.38 28.53 8.64
N LEU A 630 8.15 28.07 8.83
CA LEU A 630 7.00 28.93 9.10
C LEU A 630 7.15 29.64 10.45
N SER A 631 7.60 28.94 11.49
CA SER A 631 7.87 29.52 12.81
C SER A 631 8.93 30.64 12.73
N GLU A 632 10.04 30.43 12.01
CA GLU A 632 11.06 31.47 11.77
C GLU A 632 10.46 32.74 11.15
N LEU A 633 9.49 32.59 10.25
CA LEU A 633 8.87 33.71 9.54
C LEU A 633 7.77 34.40 10.36
N PHE A 634 6.88 33.63 11.00
CA PHE A 634 5.61 34.09 11.54
C PHE A 634 5.53 34.13 13.07
N VAL A 635 6.50 33.56 13.79
CA VAL A 635 6.48 33.45 15.26
C VAL A 635 7.54 34.36 15.88
N SER A 636 7.23 34.92 17.04
CA SER A 636 8.16 35.64 17.93
C SER A 636 7.83 35.29 19.38
N ASN A 637 8.82 34.92 20.18
CA ASN A 637 8.65 34.51 21.58
C ASN A 637 7.57 33.42 21.78
N GLY A 638 7.55 32.43 20.88
CA GLY A 638 6.59 31.32 20.90
C GLY A 638 5.14 31.68 20.56
N LYS A 639 4.86 32.92 20.11
CA LYS A 639 3.52 33.38 19.70
C LYS A 639 3.52 33.93 18.28
N LEU A 640 2.38 33.83 17.59
CA LEU A 640 2.21 34.42 16.26
C LEU A 640 2.41 35.94 16.31
N LYS A 641 3.18 36.46 15.34
CA LYS A 641 3.34 37.90 15.11
C LYS A 641 2.00 38.54 14.79
N LYS A 642 1.71 39.70 15.41
CA LYS A 642 0.42 40.38 15.32
C LYS A 642 0.26 41.18 14.02
N PRO A 643 -0.98 41.53 13.61
CA PRO A 643 -1.21 42.45 12.50
C PRO A 643 -0.38 43.73 12.62
N GLY A 644 0.11 44.25 11.49
CA GLY A 644 0.99 45.42 11.42
C GLY A 644 2.49 45.10 11.56
N THR A 645 2.86 43.93 12.11
CA THR A 645 4.27 43.51 12.21
C THR A 645 4.88 43.32 10.82
N ILE A 646 6.09 43.84 10.58
CA ILE A 646 6.81 43.62 9.31
C ILE A 646 7.48 42.25 9.34
N ILE A 647 7.16 41.40 8.36
CA ILE A 647 7.84 40.12 8.14
C ILE A 647 8.74 40.17 6.90
N ARG A 648 9.90 39.52 6.97
CA ARG A 648 10.89 39.47 5.90
C ARG A 648 11.23 38.02 5.58
N ASN A 649 11.29 37.68 4.30
CA ASN A 649 11.68 36.37 3.82
C ASN A 649 12.94 36.49 2.93
N PRO A 650 14.14 36.68 3.55
CA PRO A 650 15.37 36.88 2.81
C PRO A 650 15.74 35.67 1.93
N LYS A 651 15.36 34.46 2.37
CA LYS A 651 15.57 33.22 1.60
C LYS A 651 14.77 33.25 0.29
N LEU A 652 13.49 33.63 0.34
CA LEU A 652 12.66 33.82 -0.85
C LEU A 652 13.20 34.95 -1.74
N ALA A 653 13.73 36.03 -1.16
CA ALA A 653 14.37 37.08 -1.94
C ALA A 653 15.61 36.59 -2.71
N CYS A 654 16.42 35.71 -2.10
CA CYS A 654 17.52 35.03 -2.80
C CYS A 654 17.00 34.13 -3.92
N THR A 655 15.96 33.34 -3.67
CA THR A 655 15.31 32.50 -4.67
C THR A 655 14.79 33.31 -5.86
N LEU A 656 14.05 34.39 -5.61
CA LEU A 656 13.53 35.30 -6.64
C LEU A 656 14.66 36.03 -7.38
N LYS A 657 15.81 36.28 -6.74
CA LYS A 657 17.02 36.80 -7.43
C LYS A 657 17.53 35.79 -8.47
N GLN A 658 17.59 34.50 -8.11
CA GLN A 658 18.01 33.45 -9.04
C GLN A 658 17.02 33.27 -10.19
N ILE A 659 15.72 33.22 -9.89
CA ILE A 659 14.65 33.14 -10.91
C ILE A 659 14.70 34.37 -11.84
N GLY A 660 14.92 35.57 -11.30
CA GLY A 660 15.05 36.77 -12.11
C GLY A 660 16.31 36.78 -13.00
N LYS A 661 17.39 36.07 -12.60
CA LYS A 661 18.64 36.00 -13.36
C LYS A 661 18.61 34.90 -14.43
N TYR A 662 18.13 33.70 -14.09
CA TYR A 662 18.22 32.51 -14.96
C TYR A 662 16.87 32.02 -15.47
N GLY A 663 15.79 32.76 -15.24
CA GLY A 663 14.45 32.37 -15.66
C GLY A 663 13.96 31.11 -14.93
N SER A 664 13.14 30.32 -15.61
CA SER A 664 12.65 29.04 -15.10
C SER A 664 13.77 28.04 -14.80
N LYS A 665 14.90 28.08 -15.55
CA LYS A 665 16.04 27.17 -15.36
C LYS A 665 16.61 27.20 -13.94
N ALA A 666 16.54 28.34 -13.25
CA ALA A 666 16.96 28.43 -11.84
C ALA A 666 16.28 27.39 -10.94
N PHE A 667 14.98 27.15 -11.21
CA PHE A 667 14.09 26.33 -10.41
C PHE A 667 14.05 24.87 -10.89
N TYR A 668 14.04 24.65 -12.21
CA TYR A 668 13.84 23.32 -12.79
C TYR A 668 15.14 22.60 -13.17
N ASN A 669 16.24 23.33 -13.38
CA ASN A 669 17.54 22.78 -13.79
C ASN A 669 18.71 23.41 -13.01
N GLY A 670 18.43 24.04 -11.88
CA GLY A 670 19.40 24.84 -11.13
C GLY A 670 19.30 24.64 -9.63
N THR A 671 20.16 25.35 -8.91
CA THR A 671 20.39 25.14 -7.47
C THR A 671 19.17 25.41 -6.59
N VAL A 672 18.21 26.21 -7.05
CA VAL A 672 16.95 26.42 -6.29
C VAL A 672 16.17 25.10 -6.23
N GLY A 673 16.08 24.39 -7.36
CA GLY A 673 15.45 23.07 -7.43
C GLY A 673 16.14 22.04 -6.53
N ASP A 674 17.48 22.02 -6.56
CA ASP A 674 18.29 21.11 -5.72
C ASP A 674 18.01 21.32 -4.22
N TYR A 675 17.99 22.57 -3.78
CA TYR A 675 17.71 22.90 -2.39
C TYR A 675 16.27 22.60 -1.99
N LEU A 676 15.31 22.88 -2.88
CA LEU A 676 13.90 22.58 -2.64
C LEU A 676 13.66 21.07 -2.49
N VAL A 677 14.16 20.28 -3.43
CA VAL A 677 14.03 18.81 -3.43
C VAL A 677 14.70 18.22 -2.19
N ARG A 678 15.89 18.69 -1.84
CA ARG A 678 16.60 18.25 -0.63
C ARG A 678 15.77 18.49 0.63
N ASP A 679 15.18 19.67 0.77
CA ASP A 679 14.35 20.01 1.93
C ASP A 679 13.08 19.14 1.99
N ILE A 680 12.40 18.95 0.85
CA ILE A 680 11.22 18.08 0.74
C ILE A 680 11.56 16.63 1.15
N GLN A 681 12.63 16.07 0.60
CA GLN A 681 13.05 14.69 0.88
C GLN A 681 13.51 14.51 2.32
N LYS A 682 14.19 15.51 2.90
CA LYS A 682 14.58 15.50 4.32
C LYS A 682 13.36 15.43 5.25
N SER A 683 12.25 16.04 4.85
CA SER A 683 10.97 16.01 5.56
C SER A 683 10.08 14.81 5.18
N GLY A 684 10.60 13.85 4.42
CA GLY A 684 9.91 12.60 4.06
C GLY A 684 9.10 12.63 2.77
N GLY A 685 9.18 13.71 1.98
CA GLY A 685 8.55 13.82 0.67
C GLY A 685 9.25 12.99 -0.41
N ILE A 686 8.56 12.76 -1.54
CA ILE A 686 9.04 11.86 -2.60
C ILE A 686 9.46 12.57 -3.89
N ILE A 687 9.27 13.88 -4.00
CA ILE A 687 9.68 14.65 -5.19
C ILE A 687 11.19 14.49 -5.39
N THR A 688 11.59 14.26 -6.63
CA THR A 688 12.97 14.17 -7.07
C THR A 688 13.34 15.33 -8.00
N LEU A 689 14.64 15.52 -8.24
CA LEU A 689 15.10 16.47 -9.26
C LEU A 689 14.59 16.12 -10.65
N LYS A 690 14.46 14.82 -10.95
CA LYS A 690 13.91 14.36 -12.22
C LYS A 690 12.46 14.81 -12.40
N ASP A 691 11.68 14.84 -11.33
CA ASP A 691 10.28 15.32 -11.38
C ASP A 691 10.22 16.81 -11.72
N LEU A 692 11.11 17.64 -11.15
CA LEU A 692 11.23 19.05 -11.54
C LEU A 692 11.70 19.18 -13.00
N GLN A 693 12.78 18.50 -13.37
CA GLN A 693 13.38 18.61 -14.72
C GLN A 693 12.45 18.12 -15.84
N SER A 694 11.57 17.15 -15.53
CA SER A 694 10.61 16.61 -16.50
C SER A 694 9.29 17.37 -16.55
N TYR A 695 9.08 18.36 -15.68
CA TYR A 695 7.87 19.18 -15.69
C TYR A 695 7.76 19.96 -17.01
N LYS A 696 6.58 19.86 -17.65
CA LYS A 696 6.26 20.59 -18.88
C LYS A 696 4.99 21.40 -18.70
N VAL A 697 5.06 22.67 -19.10
CA VAL A 697 3.87 23.53 -19.25
C VAL A 697 3.04 23.01 -20.40
N LYS A 698 1.72 22.92 -20.20
CA LYS A 698 0.76 22.61 -21.26
C LYS A 698 0.06 23.89 -21.67
N VAL A 699 0.28 24.32 -22.90
CA VAL A 699 -0.49 25.39 -23.53
C VAL A 699 -1.64 24.72 -24.30
N LYS A 700 -2.86 25.18 -24.07
CA LYS A 700 -4.08 24.61 -24.65
C LYS A 700 -5.02 25.74 -25.07
N GLU A 701 -5.84 25.46 -26.07
CA GLU A 701 -6.98 26.31 -26.38
C GLU A 701 -7.93 26.39 -25.19
N PRO A 702 -8.49 27.58 -24.88
CA PRO A 702 -9.47 27.73 -23.83
C PRO A 702 -10.75 26.97 -24.20
N LEU A 703 -11.46 26.51 -23.17
CA LEU A 703 -12.83 26.08 -23.34
C LEU A 703 -13.66 27.30 -23.75
N SER A 704 -14.31 27.23 -24.92
CA SER A 704 -15.08 28.33 -25.49
C SER A 704 -16.53 27.91 -25.72
N THR A 705 -17.49 28.69 -25.23
CA THR A 705 -18.92 28.42 -25.45
C THR A 705 -19.73 29.71 -25.50
N ASP A 706 -20.78 29.73 -26.31
CA ASP A 706 -21.74 30.83 -26.38
C ASP A 706 -22.90 30.55 -25.41
N ILE A 707 -23.13 31.46 -24.47
CA ILE A 707 -24.15 31.33 -23.42
C ILE A 707 -24.78 32.69 -23.15
N LEU A 708 -26.12 32.74 -23.19
CA LEU A 708 -26.92 33.94 -22.87
C LEU A 708 -26.44 35.21 -23.61
N GLY A 709 -26.02 35.07 -24.87
CA GLY A 709 -25.57 36.20 -25.70
C GLY A 709 -24.13 36.66 -25.46
N PHE A 710 -23.34 35.93 -24.67
CA PHE A 710 -21.91 36.14 -24.46
C PHE A 710 -21.12 34.90 -24.85
N ARG A 711 -19.85 35.08 -25.23
CA ARG A 711 -18.91 33.96 -25.39
C ARG A 711 -18.02 33.87 -24.15
N LEU A 712 -18.06 32.75 -23.44
CA LEU A 712 -17.19 32.50 -22.29
C LEU A 712 -15.95 31.73 -22.73
N LEU A 713 -14.79 32.22 -22.30
CA LEU A 713 -13.51 31.53 -22.37
C LEU A 713 -13.11 31.09 -20.96
N GLY A 714 -12.97 29.79 -20.74
CA GLY A 714 -12.57 29.21 -19.46
C GLY A 714 -11.45 28.18 -19.60
N MET A 715 -10.91 27.71 -18.47
CA MET A 715 -9.87 26.67 -18.49
C MET A 715 -10.45 25.27 -18.78
N PRO A 716 -9.84 24.50 -19.71
CA PRO A 716 -10.22 23.11 -19.94
C PRO A 716 -9.71 22.17 -18.82
N PRO A 717 -10.16 20.89 -18.78
CA PRO A 717 -9.64 19.89 -17.86
C PRO A 717 -8.10 19.80 -17.85
N PRO A 718 -7.48 19.61 -16.67
CA PRO A 718 -8.08 19.13 -15.41
C PRO A 718 -8.76 20.21 -14.53
N SER A 719 -8.89 21.46 -14.99
CA SER A 719 -9.83 22.37 -14.33
C SER A 719 -11.27 21.91 -14.60
N SER A 720 -12.07 21.83 -13.53
CA SER A 720 -13.52 21.63 -13.62
C SER A 720 -14.32 22.92 -13.59
N GLY A 721 -13.67 24.06 -13.31
CA GLY A 721 -14.35 25.32 -13.06
C GLY A 721 -15.12 25.85 -14.27
N GLY A 722 -14.48 25.88 -15.44
CA GLY A 722 -15.10 26.30 -16.69
C GLY A 722 -16.31 25.43 -17.08
N PRO A 723 -16.14 24.11 -17.26
CA PRO A 723 -17.26 23.21 -17.58
C PRO A 723 -18.43 23.28 -16.58
N ALA A 724 -18.14 23.33 -15.28
CA ALA A 724 -19.18 23.38 -14.24
C ALA A 724 -19.94 24.72 -14.24
N MET A 725 -19.25 25.85 -14.38
CA MET A 725 -19.88 27.17 -14.50
C MET A 725 -20.81 27.21 -15.72
N VAL A 726 -20.36 26.73 -16.88
CA VAL A 726 -21.19 26.68 -18.09
C VAL A 726 -22.42 25.81 -17.90
N LEU A 727 -22.29 24.62 -17.30
CA LEU A 727 -23.43 23.74 -17.06
C LEU A 727 -24.48 24.41 -16.17
N VAL A 728 -24.05 25.10 -15.10
CA VAL A 728 -24.97 25.86 -14.23
C VAL A 728 -25.70 26.94 -15.02
N LEU A 729 -24.98 27.74 -15.82
CA LEU A 729 -25.59 28.78 -16.66
C LEU A 729 -26.55 28.22 -17.71
N ASN A 730 -26.19 27.10 -18.34
CA ASN A 730 -27.04 26.38 -19.30
C ASN A 730 -28.32 25.87 -18.67
N ILE A 731 -28.29 25.39 -17.41
CA ILE A 731 -29.49 24.95 -16.69
C ILE A 731 -30.37 26.16 -16.38
N LEU A 732 -29.79 27.24 -15.85
CA LEU A 732 -30.52 28.44 -15.46
C LEU A 732 -31.13 29.16 -16.66
N SER A 733 -30.47 29.15 -17.82
CA SER A 733 -31.01 29.77 -19.05
C SER A 733 -32.33 29.14 -19.51
N GLN A 734 -32.60 27.86 -19.19
CA GLN A 734 -33.85 27.17 -19.54
C GLN A 734 -35.08 27.68 -18.77
N TYR A 735 -34.89 28.51 -17.74
CA TYR A 735 -35.97 29.17 -16.99
C TYR A 735 -36.25 30.60 -17.49
N GLY A 736 -35.47 31.09 -18.45
CA GLY A 736 -35.44 32.49 -18.85
C GLY A 736 -34.61 33.34 -17.87
N VAL A 737 -34.12 34.48 -18.33
CA VAL A 737 -33.28 35.38 -17.53
C VAL A 737 -33.77 36.82 -17.79
N PRO A 738 -34.03 37.66 -16.76
CA PRO A 738 -33.62 37.51 -15.35
C PRO A 738 -34.51 36.62 -14.47
N SER A 739 -35.76 36.34 -14.89
CA SER A 739 -36.76 35.65 -14.05
C SER A 739 -36.32 34.29 -13.49
N GLY A 740 -35.45 33.57 -14.20
CA GLY A 740 -34.88 32.29 -13.78
C GLY A 740 -33.93 32.37 -12.59
N VAL A 741 -33.31 33.54 -12.36
CA VAL A 741 -32.21 33.74 -11.41
C VAL A 741 -32.48 34.85 -10.37
N SER A 742 -33.60 35.57 -10.48
CA SER A 742 -34.00 36.61 -9.52
C SER A 742 -34.73 36.06 -8.28
N GLY A 743 -34.51 36.73 -7.15
CA GLY A 743 -35.24 36.49 -5.89
C GLY A 743 -35.01 35.11 -5.27
N PRO A 744 -35.77 34.77 -4.21
CA PRO A 744 -35.59 33.51 -3.49
C PRO A 744 -35.74 32.24 -4.33
N LEU A 745 -36.60 32.28 -5.37
CA LEU A 745 -36.77 31.16 -6.30
C LEU A 745 -35.55 31.00 -7.23
N GLY A 746 -34.97 32.10 -7.71
CA GLY A 746 -33.72 32.08 -8.47
C GLY A 746 -32.56 31.48 -7.68
N VAL A 747 -32.44 31.85 -6.40
CA VAL A 747 -31.44 31.27 -5.48
C VAL A 747 -31.66 29.77 -5.31
N HIS A 748 -32.92 29.32 -5.15
CA HIS A 748 -33.24 27.89 -5.11
C HIS A 748 -32.77 27.16 -6.38
N ARG A 749 -33.09 27.69 -7.56
CA ARG A 749 -32.69 27.08 -8.85
C ARG A 749 -31.17 27.04 -9.01
N LEU A 750 -30.46 28.08 -8.56
CA LEU A 750 -28.99 28.10 -8.53
C LEU A 750 -28.43 26.96 -7.67
N VAL A 751 -28.96 26.75 -6.46
CA VAL A 751 -28.54 25.62 -5.60
C VAL A 751 -28.75 24.28 -6.30
N GLU A 752 -29.91 24.08 -6.93
CA GLU A 752 -30.23 22.83 -7.62
C GLU A 752 -29.33 22.61 -8.85
N ALA A 753 -29.04 23.66 -9.61
CA ALA A 753 -28.10 23.61 -10.73
C ALA A 753 -26.68 23.26 -10.25
N LEU A 754 -26.21 23.85 -9.15
CA LEU A 754 -24.92 23.52 -8.53
C LEU A 754 -24.86 22.04 -8.12
N LYS A 755 -25.91 21.49 -7.50
CA LYS A 755 -25.97 20.06 -7.15
C LYS A 755 -25.77 19.16 -8.36
N HIS A 756 -26.41 19.47 -9.48
CA HIS A 756 -26.22 18.72 -10.73
C HIS A 756 -24.80 18.88 -11.29
N ALA A 757 -24.25 20.10 -11.28
CA ALA A 757 -22.89 20.33 -11.77
C ALA A 757 -21.84 19.56 -10.95
N PHE A 758 -21.93 19.56 -9.63
CA PHE A 758 -21.03 18.81 -8.75
C PHE A 758 -21.19 17.29 -8.91
N ALA A 759 -22.42 16.79 -9.11
CA ALA A 759 -22.65 15.36 -9.36
C ALA A 759 -21.90 14.85 -10.62
N ILE A 760 -21.76 15.71 -11.63
CA ILE A 760 -21.10 15.38 -12.90
C ILE A 760 -19.60 15.66 -12.85
N ARG A 761 -19.19 16.74 -12.15
CA ARG A 761 -17.81 17.22 -12.00
C ARG A 761 -16.83 16.10 -11.69
N MET A 762 -17.18 15.19 -10.77
CA MET A 762 -16.27 14.12 -10.35
C MET A 762 -16.03 13.03 -11.41
N ASN A 763 -16.67 13.12 -12.60
CA ASN A 763 -16.31 12.30 -13.76
C ASN A 763 -15.20 12.92 -14.62
N LEU A 764 -14.75 14.14 -14.31
CA LEU A 764 -13.60 14.79 -14.95
C LEU A 764 -12.27 14.33 -14.33
N GLY A 765 -11.16 14.55 -15.06
CA GLY A 765 -9.80 14.26 -14.63
C GLY A 765 -8.77 14.85 -15.60
N ASP A 766 -7.49 14.46 -15.46
CA ASP A 766 -6.44 14.86 -16.41
C ASP A 766 -6.64 14.17 -17.77
N PRO A 767 -6.89 14.92 -18.85
CA PRO A 767 -7.19 14.36 -20.17
C PRO A 767 -6.06 13.54 -20.78
N ASP A 768 -4.81 13.66 -20.29
CA ASP A 768 -3.71 12.80 -20.73
C ASP A 768 -3.81 11.36 -20.18
N PHE A 769 -4.67 11.14 -19.17
CA PHE A 769 -4.77 9.87 -18.45
C PHE A 769 -6.15 9.24 -18.49
N VAL A 770 -7.19 10.03 -18.78
CA VAL A 770 -8.59 9.60 -18.83
C VAL A 770 -9.32 10.38 -19.93
N ASP A 771 -10.22 9.72 -20.66
CA ASP A 771 -11.06 10.40 -21.65
C ASP A 771 -12.19 11.14 -20.94
N VAL A 772 -12.20 12.47 -21.10
CA VAL A 772 -13.20 13.38 -20.53
C VAL A 772 -14.07 14.04 -21.60
N THR A 773 -13.86 13.71 -22.87
CA THR A 773 -14.42 14.42 -24.03
C THR A 773 -15.94 14.45 -23.97
N LYS A 774 -16.55 13.29 -23.72
CA LYS A 774 -18.01 13.18 -23.58
C LYS A 774 -18.54 13.96 -22.38
N VAL A 775 -17.89 13.87 -21.23
CA VAL A 775 -18.31 14.58 -20.01
C VAL A 775 -18.28 16.10 -20.25
N VAL A 776 -17.20 16.61 -20.87
CA VAL A 776 -17.10 18.03 -21.23
C VAL A 776 -18.19 18.41 -22.22
N SER A 777 -18.38 17.63 -23.29
CA SER A 777 -19.43 17.88 -24.29
C SER A 777 -20.83 17.95 -23.66
N ASP A 778 -21.16 17.02 -22.76
CA ASP A 778 -22.43 17.00 -22.05
C ASP A 778 -22.59 18.25 -21.17
N MET A 779 -21.55 18.63 -20.41
CA MET A 779 -21.59 19.83 -19.55
C MET A 779 -21.77 21.14 -20.35
N LEU A 780 -21.33 21.18 -21.61
CA LEU A 780 -21.47 22.35 -22.48
C LEU A 780 -22.79 22.37 -23.28
N SER A 781 -23.52 21.25 -23.33
CA SER A 781 -24.73 21.10 -24.16
C SER A 781 -25.97 21.76 -23.52
N PRO A 782 -26.66 22.67 -24.24
CA PRO A 782 -27.97 23.16 -23.83
C PRO A 782 -29.04 22.07 -23.76
N GLU A 783 -29.00 21.07 -24.64
CA GLU A 783 -29.94 19.94 -24.65
C GLU A 783 -29.80 19.09 -23.39
N PHE A 784 -28.56 18.78 -23.01
CA PHE A 784 -28.28 18.06 -21.78
C PHE A 784 -28.75 18.86 -20.55
N ALA A 785 -28.54 20.17 -20.53
CA ALA A 785 -29.04 21.04 -19.47
C ALA A 785 -30.59 21.09 -19.41
N LYS A 786 -31.26 21.07 -20.57
CA LYS A 786 -32.73 20.95 -20.65
C LYS A 786 -33.24 19.65 -20.03
N ASP A 787 -32.50 18.55 -20.17
CA ASP A 787 -32.83 17.28 -19.52
C ASP A 787 -32.60 17.30 -18.00
N LEU A 788 -31.57 18.00 -17.53
CA LEU A 788 -31.36 18.21 -16.10
C LEU A 788 -32.42 19.11 -15.49
N LYS A 789 -32.83 20.17 -16.19
CA LYS A 789 -33.93 21.07 -15.76
C LYS A 789 -35.22 20.32 -15.45
N LYS A 790 -35.55 19.25 -16.21
CA LYS A 790 -36.72 18.39 -15.94
C LYS A 790 -36.67 17.68 -14.58
N LYS A 791 -35.48 17.59 -13.96
CA LYS A 791 -35.26 16.94 -12.65
C LYS A 791 -35.26 17.93 -11.49
N ILE A 792 -35.35 19.23 -11.75
CA ILE A 792 -35.42 20.29 -10.74
C ILE A 792 -36.90 20.59 -10.47
N SER A 793 -37.28 20.65 -9.18
CA SER A 793 -38.61 21.06 -8.73
C SER A 793 -38.51 22.44 -8.12
N ASP A 794 -39.35 23.37 -8.55
CA ASP A 794 -39.37 24.72 -7.96
C ASP A 794 -39.92 24.71 -6.53
N GLU A 795 -40.54 23.61 -6.08
CA GLU A 795 -41.21 23.47 -4.79
C GLU A 795 -40.34 22.80 -3.72
N ARG A 796 -39.35 21.98 -4.11
CA ARG A 796 -38.56 21.19 -3.15
C ARG A 796 -37.18 20.80 -3.65
N THR A 797 -36.24 20.56 -2.72
CA THR A 797 -34.97 19.87 -2.97
C THR A 797 -35.06 18.36 -2.71
N PHE A 798 -34.09 17.61 -3.24
CA PHE A 798 -33.96 16.17 -3.08
C PHE A 798 -32.66 15.76 -2.34
N LYS A 799 -32.52 14.45 -2.07
CA LYS A 799 -31.28 13.85 -1.51
C LYS A 799 -30.21 13.67 -2.60
N PRO A 800 -28.90 13.57 -2.28
CA PRO A 800 -27.82 13.49 -3.26
C PRO A 800 -27.98 12.44 -4.38
N LYS A 801 -28.60 11.29 -4.06
CA LYS A 801 -28.87 10.22 -5.04
C LYS A 801 -29.72 10.68 -6.23
N HIS A 802 -30.61 11.65 -6.04
CA HIS A 802 -31.45 12.23 -7.10
C HIS A 802 -30.64 12.91 -8.19
N TYR A 803 -29.61 13.65 -7.80
CA TYR A 803 -28.74 14.39 -8.72
C TYR A 803 -27.72 13.49 -9.43
N GLY A 804 -27.63 12.21 -9.03
CA GLY A 804 -26.70 11.24 -9.61
C GLY A 804 -25.32 11.22 -8.95
N ALA A 805 -25.22 11.57 -7.66
CA ALA A 805 -23.96 11.51 -6.91
C ALA A 805 -23.34 10.11 -6.97
N LYS A 806 -22.24 9.95 -7.72
CA LYS A 806 -21.49 8.67 -7.82
C LYS A 806 -20.24 8.65 -6.95
N TRP A 807 -19.61 9.81 -6.78
CA TRP A 807 -18.27 9.93 -6.22
C TRP A 807 -18.21 10.94 -5.07
N ASN A 808 -17.17 10.83 -4.24
CA ASN A 808 -16.93 11.79 -3.16
C ASN A 808 -16.37 13.12 -3.70
N GLU A 809 -16.66 14.20 -2.99
CA GLU A 809 -16.22 15.56 -3.37
C GLU A 809 -14.90 15.93 -2.69
N LEU A 810 -14.17 16.87 -3.30
CA LEU A 810 -12.89 17.37 -2.81
C LEU A 810 -13.09 18.49 -1.78
N GLN A 811 -12.04 18.86 -1.05
CA GLN A 811 -11.98 20.03 -0.16
C GLN A 811 -10.65 20.77 -0.40
N ASP A 812 -10.69 22.10 -0.51
CA ASP A 812 -9.56 23.00 -0.85
C ASP A 812 -9.88 24.45 -0.39
N HIS A 813 -8.92 25.30 0.03
CA HIS A 813 -9.22 26.65 0.60
C HIS A 813 -8.16 27.78 0.45
N GLY A 814 -7.08 27.60 -0.32
CA GLY A 814 -5.79 28.34 -0.29
C GLY A 814 -5.37 28.85 -1.67
N THR A 815 -6.31 29.50 -2.33
CA THR A 815 -6.21 30.01 -3.71
C THR A 815 -6.07 31.54 -3.72
N SER A 816 -5.52 32.11 -4.79
CA SER A 816 -5.60 33.54 -5.13
C SER A 816 -6.00 33.71 -6.60
N HIS A 817 -6.55 34.86 -6.95
CA HIS A 817 -7.00 35.16 -8.31
C HIS A 817 -6.65 36.60 -8.68
N LEU A 818 -6.38 36.84 -9.96
CA LEU A 818 -6.24 38.17 -10.54
C LEU A 818 -6.92 38.25 -11.91
N SER A 819 -7.45 39.43 -12.19
CA SER A 819 -8.01 39.83 -13.48
C SER A 819 -7.26 41.07 -13.96
N ILE A 820 -6.83 41.08 -15.22
CA ILE A 820 -6.09 42.19 -15.83
C ILE A 820 -6.67 42.41 -17.23
N ILE A 821 -6.92 43.68 -17.59
CA ILE A 821 -7.16 44.12 -18.96
C ILE A 821 -6.18 45.25 -19.27
N ASP A 822 -5.44 45.15 -20.37
CA ASP A 822 -4.48 46.17 -20.79
C ASP A 822 -5.07 47.20 -21.76
N LYS A 823 -4.26 48.19 -22.15
CA LYS A 823 -4.65 49.26 -23.08
C LYS A 823 -5.06 48.75 -24.48
N ASP A 824 -4.54 47.60 -24.89
CA ASP A 824 -4.81 46.96 -26.18
C ASP A 824 -6.04 46.04 -26.10
N ARG A 825 -6.71 46.00 -24.92
CA ARG A 825 -7.84 45.11 -24.59
C ARG A 825 -7.47 43.63 -24.55
N ASN A 826 -6.19 43.30 -24.36
CA ASN A 826 -5.80 41.95 -23.99
C ASN A 826 -6.26 41.69 -22.55
N ALA A 827 -6.81 40.51 -22.31
CA ALA A 827 -7.30 40.11 -20.99
C ALA A 827 -6.54 38.90 -20.45
N VAL A 828 -6.25 38.93 -19.14
CA VAL A 828 -5.71 37.80 -18.38
C VAL A 828 -6.59 37.55 -17.18
N SER A 829 -7.14 36.35 -17.10
CA SER A 829 -7.81 35.81 -15.91
C SER A 829 -6.95 34.66 -15.37
N MET A 830 -6.41 34.79 -14.16
CA MET A 830 -5.45 33.83 -13.62
C MET A 830 -5.77 33.47 -12.18
N THR A 831 -5.94 32.17 -11.94
CA THR A 831 -6.09 31.59 -10.61
C THR A 831 -4.86 30.76 -10.28
N ASN A 832 -4.26 30.98 -9.11
CA ASN A 832 -3.13 30.20 -8.59
C ASN A 832 -3.43 29.69 -7.17
N THR A 833 -2.74 28.63 -6.75
CA THR A 833 -3.10 27.94 -5.50
C THR A 833 -1.90 27.25 -4.86
N VAL A 834 -1.93 27.17 -3.53
CA VAL A 834 -1.11 26.23 -2.74
C VAL A 834 -1.99 25.16 -2.05
N ASN A 835 -3.25 25.11 -2.44
CA ASN A 835 -4.35 24.31 -1.92
C ASN A 835 -4.93 24.72 -0.55
N TYR A 836 -4.35 24.44 0.61
CA TYR A 836 -4.86 24.99 1.90
C TYR A 836 -4.09 26.24 2.32
N PHE A 837 -4.52 26.90 3.41
CA PHE A 837 -3.74 27.98 4.00
C PHE A 837 -2.35 27.46 4.39
N PHE A 838 -1.31 28.11 3.87
CA PHE A 838 0.10 27.67 3.98
C PHE A 838 0.40 26.29 3.39
N GLY A 839 -0.47 25.79 2.49
CA GLY A 839 -0.31 24.57 1.71
C GLY A 839 -0.02 23.34 2.56
N ALA A 840 1.13 22.70 2.34
CA ALA A 840 1.59 21.54 3.10
C ALA A 840 1.96 21.84 4.56
N LEU A 841 1.77 23.08 5.01
CA LEU A 841 2.19 23.59 6.32
C LEU A 841 3.71 23.40 6.50
N MET A 842 4.44 23.65 5.41
CA MET A 842 5.88 23.48 5.33
C MET A 842 6.48 24.61 4.50
N LEU A 843 7.47 25.29 5.08
CA LEU A 843 8.31 26.25 4.37
C LEU A 843 9.71 25.66 4.19
N SER A 844 10.22 25.63 2.95
CA SER A 844 11.56 25.16 2.65
C SER A 844 12.60 26.09 3.31
N PRO A 845 13.37 25.61 4.31
CA PRO A 845 14.33 26.44 5.03
C PRO A 845 15.51 26.90 4.17
N SER A 846 15.76 26.24 3.02
CA SER A 846 16.81 26.63 2.09
C SER A 846 16.35 27.67 1.06
N THR A 847 15.08 27.62 0.62
CA THR A 847 14.59 28.47 -0.49
C THR A 847 13.61 29.57 -0.06
N GLY A 848 13.02 29.45 1.13
CA GLY A 848 11.99 30.38 1.60
C GLY A 848 10.61 30.17 0.98
N ILE A 849 10.40 29.11 0.20
CA ILE A 849 9.14 28.80 -0.49
C ILE A 849 8.20 28.05 0.45
N VAL A 850 6.94 28.49 0.53
CA VAL A 850 5.84 27.73 1.14
C VAL A 850 5.37 26.68 0.12
N LEU A 851 5.31 25.42 0.53
CA LEU A 851 5.00 24.30 -0.37
C LEU A 851 3.49 24.07 -0.48
N ASN A 852 3.01 23.74 -1.68
CA ASN A 852 1.62 23.36 -1.91
C ASN A 852 1.30 22.00 -1.26
N ASN A 853 0.01 21.72 -1.03
CA ASN A 853 -0.49 20.39 -0.71
C ASN A 853 -1.43 19.82 -1.79
N GLU A 854 -1.11 20.07 -3.07
CA GLU A 854 -2.01 19.77 -4.19
C GLU A 854 -2.30 18.26 -4.37
N MET A 855 -1.54 17.38 -3.70
CA MET A 855 -1.89 15.97 -3.71
C MET A 855 -3.23 15.67 -3.02
N ASP A 856 -3.78 16.61 -2.22
CA ASP A 856 -5.12 16.48 -1.65
C ASP A 856 -6.22 16.44 -2.71
N ASP A 857 -5.99 17.13 -3.84
CA ASP A 857 -6.99 17.31 -4.89
C ASP A 857 -7.13 16.06 -5.76
N PHE A 858 -6.35 15.01 -5.49
CA PHE A 858 -6.61 13.70 -6.06
C PHE A 858 -7.52 12.82 -5.20
N SER A 859 -8.29 11.99 -5.89
CA SER A 859 -8.96 10.85 -5.28
C SER A 859 -7.96 9.73 -4.98
N ILE A 860 -8.07 9.12 -3.80
CA ILE A 860 -7.24 7.96 -3.43
C ILE A 860 -8.04 6.67 -3.72
N PRO A 861 -7.46 5.67 -4.40
CA PRO A 861 -8.06 4.35 -4.47
C PRO A 861 -8.03 3.70 -3.07
N MET A 862 -9.09 3.88 -2.29
CA MET A 862 -9.30 3.22 -1.00
C MET A 862 -10.54 2.34 -1.07
N LYS A 863 -10.45 1.15 -0.44
CA LYS A 863 -11.65 0.38 -0.09
C LYS A 863 -12.32 1.05 1.12
N PHE A 864 -13.58 1.37 0.92
CA PHE A 864 -14.59 1.84 1.87
C PHE A 864 -14.34 1.46 3.34
N VAL A 865 -14.34 2.44 4.24
CA VAL A 865 -14.28 2.22 5.70
C VAL A 865 -15.57 2.75 6.33
N GLY A 866 -16.62 1.94 6.32
CA GLY A 866 -17.64 1.93 7.37
C GLY A 866 -18.89 2.82 7.27
N ASP A 867 -18.93 3.90 6.48
CA ASP A 867 -20.16 4.72 6.36
C ASP A 867 -20.87 4.48 5.03
N ARG A 868 -22.00 3.78 5.04
CA ARG A 868 -22.81 3.46 3.85
C ARG A 868 -23.36 4.69 3.11
N ASN A 869 -23.19 5.91 3.63
CA ASN A 869 -23.72 7.15 3.05
C ASN A 869 -22.69 8.03 2.31
N VAL A 870 -21.40 7.68 2.30
CA VAL A 870 -20.37 8.46 1.58
C VAL A 870 -20.03 7.77 0.25
N PRO A 871 -20.14 8.43 -0.92
CA PRO A 871 -19.83 7.80 -2.21
C PRO A 871 -18.35 7.43 -2.39
N LEU A 872 -18.05 6.63 -3.42
CA LEU A 872 -16.72 6.11 -3.66
C LEU A 872 -15.73 7.18 -4.17
N PRO A 873 -14.41 7.00 -3.97
CA PRO A 873 -13.40 7.83 -4.63
C PRO A 873 -13.53 7.82 -6.16
N ALA A 874 -13.48 8.98 -6.81
CA ALA A 874 -13.61 9.12 -8.26
C ALA A 874 -12.42 8.51 -9.04
N PRO A 875 -12.62 7.44 -9.84
CA PRO A 875 -11.52 6.80 -10.57
C PRO A 875 -10.85 7.72 -11.60
N ALA A 876 -11.63 8.62 -12.22
CA ALA A 876 -11.16 9.61 -13.18
C ALA A 876 -10.06 10.51 -12.59
N ASN A 877 -10.09 10.72 -11.27
CA ASN A 877 -9.17 11.58 -10.54
C ASN A 877 -8.21 10.79 -9.61
N PHE A 878 -7.97 9.49 -9.85
CA PHE A 878 -6.98 8.75 -9.08
C PHE A 878 -5.55 9.23 -9.32
N ILE A 879 -4.77 9.24 -8.23
CA ILE A 879 -3.34 9.59 -8.19
C ILE A 879 -2.53 8.68 -9.13
N ARG A 880 -1.75 9.29 -10.01
CA ARG A 880 -0.78 8.61 -10.90
C ARG A 880 0.45 9.50 -11.11
N PRO A 881 1.67 8.94 -11.27
CA PRO A 881 2.85 9.72 -11.63
C PRO A 881 2.62 10.55 -12.91
N GLY A 882 3.06 11.81 -12.90
CA GLY A 882 2.92 12.74 -14.03
C GLY A 882 1.51 13.30 -14.28
N LYS A 883 0.49 12.81 -13.57
CA LYS A 883 -0.89 13.28 -13.67
C LYS A 883 -1.06 14.61 -12.92
N ARG A 884 -1.99 15.45 -13.37
CA ARG A 884 -2.45 16.67 -12.67
C ARG A 884 -3.76 16.41 -11.93
N PRO A 885 -3.95 16.96 -10.71
CA PRO A 885 -5.19 16.77 -9.96
C PRO A 885 -6.34 17.58 -10.56
N LEU A 886 -7.58 17.13 -10.30
CA LEU A 886 -8.79 17.86 -10.62
C LEU A 886 -8.90 19.14 -9.77
N SER A 887 -9.17 20.29 -10.40
CA SER A 887 -9.21 21.58 -9.72
C SER A 887 -10.56 22.28 -9.84
N SER A 888 -10.95 23.07 -8.83
CA SER A 888 -12.15 23.93 -8.84
C SER A 888 -11.92 25.32 -9.45
N MET A 889 -10.69 25.65 -9.86
CA MET A 889 -10.34 26.98 -10.35
C MET A 889 -11.10 27.37 -11.63
N ALA A 890 -11.83 28.49 -11.61
CA ALA A 890 -12.64 28.98 -12.74
C ALA A 890 -12.21 30.40 -13.20
N PRO A 891 -10.97 30.61 -13.69
CA PRO A 891 -10.64 31.86 -14.37
C PRO A 891 -11.43 31.95 -15.68
N THR A 892 -12.15 33.05 -15.87
CA THR A 892 -13.09 33.23 -16.99
C THR A 892 -12.91 34.59 -17.65
N ILE A 893 -12.85 34.60 -18.99
CA ILE A 893 -12.94 35.81 -19.81
C ILE A 893 -14.30 35.78 -20.52
N VAL A 894 -15.00 36.91 -20.52
CA VAL A 894 -16.30 37.08 -21.17
C VAL A 894 -16.09 37.95 -22.40
N LEU A 895 -16.57 37.48 -23.56
CA LEU A 895 -16.60 38.26 -24.79
C LEU A 895 -18.04 38.61 -25.17
N LYS A 896 -18.19 39.76 -25.81
CA LYS A 896 -19.42 40.19 -26.50
C LYS A 896 -19.02 40.62 -27.91
N ASP A 897 -19.68 40.05 -28.92
CA ASP A 897 -19.41 40.33 -30.34
C ASP A 897 -17.93 40.21 -30.72
N GLY A 898 -17.27 39.17 -30.18
CA GLY A 898 -15.85 38.88 -30.40
C GLY A 898 -14.87 39.77 -29.62
N LYS A 899 -15.33 40.77 -28.88
CA LYS A 899 -14.50 41.69 -28.08
C LYS A 899 -14.56 41.35 -26.60
N VAL A 900 -13.47 41.61 -25.88
CA VAL A 900 -13.44 41.44 -24.42
C VAL A 900 -14.50 42.34 -23.78
N LYS A 901 -15.41 41.72 -23.03
CA LYS A 901 -16.43 42.40 -22.22
C LYS A 901 -16.07 42.37 -20.74
N ALA A 902 -15.52 41.26 -20.24
CA ALA A 902 -15.08 41.18 -18.85
C ALA A 902 -14.00 40.12 -18.60
N SER A 903 -13.32 40.24 -17.46
CA SER A 903 -12.50 39.20 -16.83
C SER A 903 -13.00 38.98 -15.41
N VAL A 904 -13.30 37.72 -15.07
CA VAL A 904 -13.83 37.35 -13.75
C VAL A 904 -13.20 36.05 -13.27
N GLY A 905 -13.08 35.93 -11.95
CA GLY A 905 -12.71 34.69 -11.29
C GLY A 905 -12.47 34.92 -9.81
N ALA A 906 -12.19 33.85 -9.09
CA ALA A 906 -12.16 33.90 -7.64
C ALA A 906 -11.11 33.01 -6.99
N SER A 907 -10.88 33.29 -5.71
CA SER A 907 -10.21 32.40 -4.76
C SER A 907 -11.21 31.85 -3.73
N GLY A 908 -10.88 30.74 -3.07
CA GLY A 908 -11.74 30.13 -2.05
C GLY A 908 -11.98 28.64 -2.24
N GLY A 909 -11.13 27.96 -3.00
CA GLY A 909 -11.23 26.53 -3.29
C GLY A 909 -12.54 26.15 -3.96
N ILE A 910 -13.29 25.22 -3.37
CA ILE A 910 -14.48 24.61 -3.98
C ILE A 910 -15.61 25.62 -4.21
N PHE A 911 -15.58 26.74 -3.47
CA PHE A 911 -16.53 27.85 -3.59
C PHE A 911 -16.32 28.72 -4.84
N ILE A 912 -15.20 28.55 -5.56
CA ILE A 912 -14.88 29.36 -6.74
C ILE A 912 -15.93 29.23 -7.83
N ILE A 913 -16.44 28.02 -8.09
CA ILE A 913 -17.41 27.75 -9.17
C ILE A 913 -18.71 28.51 -8.92
N ALA A 914 -19.31 28.32 -7.74
CA ALA A 914 -20.58 28.95 -7.39
C ALA A 914 -20.46 30.47 -7.41
N GLY A 915 -19.49 31.03 -6.70
CA GLY A 915 -19.41 32.49 -6.62
C GLY A 915 -19.01 33.16 -7.94
N THR A 916 -18.17 32.54 -8.78
CA THR A 916 -17.82 33.15 -10.08
C THR A 916 -19.07 33.19 -10.97
N THR A 917 -19.91 32.15 -10.87
CA THR A 917 -21.22 32.10 -11.53
C THR A 917 -22.15 33.19 -10.99
N GLU A 918 -22.22 33.37 -9.67
CA GLU A 918 -23.05 34.41 -9.05
C GLU A 918 -22.63 35.82 -9.46
N VAL A 919 -21.33 36.16 -9.42
CA VAL A 919 -20.85 37.50 -9.85
C VAL A 919 -21.19 37.77 -11.30
N PHE A 920 -21.03 36.76 -12.17
CA PHE A 920 -21.41 36.86 -13.58
C PHE A 920 -22.93 37.10 -13.75
N LEU A 921 -23.78 36.33 -13.05
CA LEU A 921 -25.23 36.49 -13.10
C LEU A 921 -25.69 37.83 -12.54
N ASN A 922 -25.13 38.25 -11.40
CA ASN A 922 -25.45 39.50 -10.73
C ASN A 922 -25.23 40.69 -11.67
N HIS A 923 -24.08 40.76 -12.34
CA HIS A 923 -23.78 41.87 -13.22
C HIS A 923 -24.54 41.80 -14.55
N PHE A 924 -24.41 40.69 -15.29
CA PHE A 924 -24.90 40.63 -16.68
C PHE A 924 -26.41 40.39 -16.81
N PHE A 925 -27.06 39.92 -15.75
CA PHE A 925 -28.46 39.50 -15.82
C PHE A 925 -29.35 40.09 -14.73
N LEU A 926 -28.82 40.34 -13.53
CA LEU A 926 -29.55 41.09 -12.50
C LEU A 926 -29.29 42.60 -12.55
N ASN A 927 -28.52 43.06 -13.55
CA ASN A 927 -28.19 44.46 -13.80
C ASN A 927 -27.56 45.17 -12.59
N MET A 928 -26.84 44.42 -11.73
CA MET A 928 -26.09 45.02 -10.64
C MET A 928 -24.85 45.70 -11.19
N ASP A 929 -24.51 46.87 -10.66
CA ASP A 929 -23.23 47.50 -10.98
C ASP A 929 -22.06 46.58 -10.57
N PRO A 930 -20.86 46.76 -11.14
CA PRO A 930 -19.74 45.87 -10.90
C PRO A 930 -19.39 45.68 -9.42
N LEU A 931 -19.48 46.74 -8.60
CA LEU A 931 -19.16 46.64 -7.18
C LEU A 931 -20.24 45.85 -6.44
N SER A 932 -21.51 46.20 -6.64
CA SER A 932 -22.63 45.49 -6.02
C SER A 932 -22.65 44.01 -6.41
N SER A 933 -22.28 43.67 -7.65
CA SER A 933 -22.22 42.28 -8.11
C SER A 933 -21.22 41.41 -7.33
N VAL A 934 -20.12 42.01 -6.86
CA VAL A 934 -19.06 41.37 -6.06
C VAL A 934 -19.39 41.39 -4.56
N LEU A 935 -20.07 42.44 -4.09
CA LEU A 935 -20.47 42.59 -2.69
C LEU A 935 -21.69 41.76 -2.31
N ALA A 936 -22.54 41.41 -3.28
CA ALA A 936 -23.72 40.58 -3.05
C ALA A 936 -23.40 39.38 -2.14
N PRO A 937 -24.20 39.12 -1.09
CA PRO A 937 -24.06 37.92 -0.27
C PRO A 937 -24.27 36.67 -1.12
N ARG A 938 -23.46 35.62 -0.87
CA ARG A 938 -23.39 34.42 -1.72
C ARG A 938 -23.87 33.14 -1.05
N ILE A 939 -24.21 32.16 -1.87
CA ILE A 939 -24.56 30.79 -1.45
C ILE A 939 -23.71 29.74 -2.17
N TYR A 940 -23.43 28.64 -1.47
CA TYR A 940 -22.57 27.58 -1.99
C TYR A 940 -23.23 26.21 -1.75
N HIS A 941 -23.05 25.31 -2.71
CA HIS A 941 -23.44 23.91 -2.55
C HIS A 941 -22.46 23.01 -3.31
N GLN A 942 -22.03 21.94 -2.66
CA GLN A 942 -21.05 20.99 -3.21
C GLN A 942 -21.60 19.56 -3.30
N LEU A 943 -22.93 19.41 -3.30
CA LEU A 943 -23.68 18.13 -3.30
C LEU A 943 -23.55 17.32 -2.00
N ILE A 944 -22.34 17.08 -1.50
CA ILE A 944 -22.05 16.30 -0.29
C ILE A 944 -21.08 17.06 0.64
N PRO A 945 -21.47 17.33 1.90
CA PRO A 945 -22.78 17.07 2.50
C PRO A 945 -23.90 17.86 1.79
N ASN A 946 -25.13 17.32 1.80
CA ASN A 946 -26.29 17.95 1.15
C ASN A 946 -26.82 19.11 1.99
N ARG A 947 -26.08 20.20 1.99
CA ARG A 947 -26.28 21.38 2.84
C ARG A 947 -25.90 22.61 2.04
N VAL A 948 -26.78 23.61 2.05
CA VAL A 948 -26.54 24.93 1.47
C VAL A 948 -25.73 25.72 2.49
N LEU A 949 -24.53 26.12 2.08
CA LEU A 949 -23.71 27.04 2.83
C LEU A 949 -24.08 28.45 2.38
N TYR A 950 -24.27 29.37 3.31
CA TYR A 950 -24.64 30.75 2.99
C TYR A 950 -23.80 31.73 3.77
N GLU A 951 -23.46 32.86 3.15
CA GLU A 951 -22.73 33.93 3.83
C GLU A 951 -23.61 34.52 4.95
N ASN A 952 -23.04 34.47 6.16
CA ASN A 952 -23.46 35.22 7.34
C ASN A 952 -22.18 35.50 8.12
N TRP A 953 -21.46 36.53 7.70
CA TRP A 953 -20.09 36.77 8.12
C TRP A 953 -19.78 38.26 8.21
N THR A 954 -19.23 38.66 9.35
CA THR A 954 -18.55 39.95 9.52
C THR A 954 -17.06 39.79 9.25
N THR A 955 -16.54 40.51 8.25
CA THR A 955 -15.13 40.42 7.84
C THR A 955 -14.21 40.99 8.91
N VAL A 956 -12.90 40.78 8.74
CA VAL A 956 -11.88 41.37 9.61
C VAL A 956 -11.76 42.90 9.49
N TYR A 957 -12.55 43.51 8.60
CA TYR A 957 -12.68 44.95 8.39
C TYR A 957 -14.06 45.48 8.78
N ASP A 958 -14.83 44.69 9.53
CA ASP A 958 -16.13 45.05 10.12
C ASP A 958 -17.30 45.15 9.11
N ASP A 959 -17.08 44.84 7.83
CA ASP A 959 -18.16 44.67 6.85
C ASP A 959 -18.98 43.40 7.11
N HIS A 960 -20.30 43.51 7.18
CA HIS A 960 -21.20 42.37 7.40
C HIS A 960 -21.93 41.97 6.10
N PHE A 961 -21.86 40.69 5.76
CA PHE A 961 -22.54 40.11 4.60
C PHE A 961 -23.47 38.99 5.06
N GLU A 962 -24.76 39.12 4.74
CA GLU A 962 -25.76 38.13 5.12
C GLU A 962 -26.76 37.89 3.99
N ILE A 963 -27.02 36.62 3.68
CA ILE A 963 -28.16 36.26 2.84
C ILE A 963 -29.48 36.64 3.55
N PRO A 964 -30.37 37.41 2.90
CA PRO A 964 -31.60 37.90 3.51
C PRO A 964 -32.43 36.78 4.15
N LYS A 965 -32.98 37.05 5.35
CA LYS A 965 -33.80 36.07 6.08
C LYS A 965 -34.94 35.51 5.23
N GLU A 966 -35.61 36.34 4.43
CA GLU A 966 -36.68 35.90 3.53
C GLU A 966 -36.21 34.81 2.56
N THR A 967 -35.02 34.97 1.97
CA THR A 967 -34.43 33.96 1.09
C THR A 967 -34.14 32.66 1.85
N ARG A 968 -33.63 32.76 3.08
CA ARG A 968 -33.38 31.60 3.95
C ARG A 968 -34.67 30.85 4.28
N ASP A 969 -35.71 31.57 4.69
CA ASP A 969 -37.01 31.00 5.01
C ASP A 969 -37.61 30.26 3.79
N VAL A 970 -37.48 30.82 2.58
CA VAL A 970 -37.95 30.16 1.35
C VAL A 970 -37.14 28.90 1.04
N LEU A 971 -35.82 28.92 1.20
CA LEU A 971 -34.98 27.73 0.97
C LEU A 971 -35.31 26.60 1.97
N GLU A 972 -35.51 26.94 3.24
CA GLU A 972 -35.90 25.97 4.29
C GLU A 972 -37.29 25.40 4.02
N LYS A 973 -38.27 26.23 3.61
CA LYS A 973 -39.61 25.77 3.19
C LYS A 973 -39.54 24.80 2.01
N LYS A 974 -38.57 24.98 1.10
CA LYS A 974 -38.29 24.06 -0.01
C LYS A 974 -37.45 22.85 0.41
N GLY A 975 -37.14 22.68 1.70
CA GLY A 975 -36.49 21.51 2.28
C GLY A 975 -34.95 21.55 2.29
N HIS A 976 -34.33 22.70 1.97
CA HIS A 976 -32.89 22.84 2.05
C HIS A 976 -32.42 22.89 3.50
N VAL A 977 -31.31 22.19 3.79
CA VAL A 977 -30.62 22.32 5.07
C VAL A 977 -29.60 23.43 4.95
N LEU A 978 -29.77 24.51 5.70
CA LEU A 978 -28.89 25.67 5.65
C LEU A 978 -27.80 25.59 6.73
N ALA A 979 -26.62 26.10 6.43
CA ALA A 979 -25.62 26.42 7.45
C ALA A 979 -24.87 27.71 7.14
N PRO A 980 -24.68 28.59 8.13
CA PRO A 980 -23.89 29.79 7.95
C PRO A 980 -22.41 29.45 7.82
N ILE A 981 -21.67 30.26 7.08
CA ILE A 981 -20.20 30.18 7.00
C ILE A 981 -19.55 31.52 7.33
N ALA A 982 -18.47 31.47 8.11
CA ALA A 982 -17.67 32.63 8.52
C ALA A 982 -16.45 32.84 7.59
N GLY A 983 -16.71 32.78 6.28
CA GLY A 983 -15.68 32.81 5.24
C GLY A 983 -16.20 32.25 3.93
N GLY A 984 -15.76 32.79 2.79
CA GLY A 984 -16.26 32.41 1.47
C GLY A 984 -15.24 32.61 0.35
N MET A 985 -15.74 32.63 -0.89
CA MET A 985 -14.90 32.95 -2.04
C MET A 985 -14.60 34.46 -2.11
N ILE A 986 -13.54 34.84 -2.81
CA ILE A 986 -13.14 36.25 -3.01
C ILE A 986 -12.89 36.49 -4.49
N SER A 987 -13.70 37.36 -5.08
CA SER A 987 -13.75 37.60 -6.52
C SER A 987 -12.90 38.79 -6.96
N GLN A 988 -12.37 38.73 -8.18
CA GLN A 988 -11.83 39.89 -8.89
C GLN A 988 -12.57 40.04 -10.20
N PHE A 989 -13.07 41.23 -10.48
CA PHE A 989 -13.92 41.48 -11.63
C PHE A 989 -13.48 42.75 -12.35
N ILE A 990 -13.26 42.66 -13.65
CA ILE A 990 -13.10 43.81 -14.52
C ILE A 990 -14.12 43.71 -15.63
N VAL A 991 -14.93 44.76 -15.83
CA VAL A 991 -15.85 44.86 -16.96
C VAL A 991 -15.52 46.07 -17.81
N GLN A 992 -15.75 45.94 -19.12
CA GLN A 992 -15.77 47.05 -20.06
C GLN A 992 -17.21 47.52 -20.24
N GLU A 993 -17.51 48.76 -19.86
CA GLU A 993 -18.83 49.38 -20.03
C GLU A 993 -19.13 49.69 -21.49
N SER A 994 -20.38 50.05 -21.80
CA SER A 994 -20.84 50.34 -23.18
C SER A 994 -20.11 51.52 -23.82
N ASP A 995 -19.65 52.49 -23.02
CA ASP A 995 -18.83 53.63 -23.44
C ASP A 995 -17.33 53.29 -23.60
N GLY A 996 -16.96 52.02 -23.36
CA GLY A 996 -15.59 51.53 -23.47
C GLY A 996 -14.72 51.74 -22.22
N LYS A 997 -15.24 52.35 -21.15
CA LYS A 997 -14.52 52.47 -19.87
C LYS A 997 -14.33 51.11 -19.21
N LEU A 998 -13.23 50.95 -18.47
CA LEU A 998 -13.00 49.78 -17.64
C LEU A 998 -13.38 50.08 -16.21
N VAL A 999 -14.20 49.21 -15.62
CA VAL A 999 -14.52 49.23 -14.20
C VAL A 999 -13.91 47.98 -13.58
N ALA A 1000 -12.90 48.19 -12.73
CA ALA A 1000 -12.23 47.12 -11.99
C ALA A 1000 -12.70 47.12 -10.53
N VAL A 1001 -13.00 45.94 -10.01
CA VAL A 1001 -13.48 45.72 -8.65
C VAL A 1001 -12.71 44.55 -8.04
N SER A 1002 -12.20 44.77 -6.84
CA SER A 1002 -11.69 43.72 -5.97
C SER A 1002 -12.65 43.50 -4.83
N ASP A 1003 -12.94 42.24 -4.51
CA ASP A 1003 -13.73 41.88 -3.33
C ASP A 1003 -12.99 42.30 -2.03
N PRO A 1004 -13.58 43.19 -1.22
CA PRO A 1004 -12.91 43.80 -0.08
C PRO A 1004 -12.80 42.83 1.11
N ARG A 1005 -13.46 41.67 1.09
CA ARG A 1005 -13.45 40.70 2.22
C ARG A 1005 -12.05 40.20 2.60
N LYS A 1006 -11.05 40.31 1.71
CA LYS A 1006 -9.62 40.04 1.97
C LYS A 1006 -8.74 41.30 2.08
N GLY A 1007 -9.31 42.49 1.89
CA GLY A 1007 -8.61 43.77 1.86
C GLY A 1007 -7.91 44.05 0.52
N GLY A 1008 -8.36 43.40 -0.56
CA GLY A 1008 -7.89 43.72 -1.91
C GLY A 1008 -8.55 44.99 -2.42
N PHE A 1009 -7.86 45.71 -3.31
CA PHE A 1009 -8.38 46.90 -3.98
C PHE A 1009 -7.94 46.89 -5.46
N PRO A 1010 -8.77 47.40 -6.38
CA PRO A 1010 -8.41 47.51 -7.79
C PRO A 1010 -7.41 48.66 -8.02
N SER A 1011 -6.69 48.62 -9.15
CA SER A 1011 -5.80 49.70 -9.59
C SER A 1011 -5.77 49.77 -11.11
N GLY A 1012 -5.69 50.97 -11.66
CA GLY A 1012 -5.67 51.27 -13.10
C GLY A 1012 -5.11 52.67 -13.37
N TYR A 1013 -4.92 53.01 -14.64
CA TYR A 1013 -4.44 54.33 -15.11
C TYR A 1013 -5.25 54.82 -16.30
#